data_AF-A0A3S8WS20-F1
#
_entry.id   AF-A0A3S8WS20-F1
#
_cell.length_a   1.000
_cell.length_b   1.000
_cell.length_c   1.000
_cell.angle_alpha   90.00
_cell.angle_beta   90.00
_cell.angle_gamma   90.00
#
_symmetry.space_group_name_H-M   'P 1'
#
loop_
_entity.id
_entity.type
_entity.pdbx_description
1 polymer ?
#
loop_
_entity_poly.entity_id
_entity_poly.type
_entity_poly.pdbx_seq_one_letter_code
_entity_poly.pdbx_strand_id
1 'polypeptide(L)'
;MQTSSDRHEYPAHWEADVVLRDGGTARIRPITVDDAERLVSFYEQVSDESKYYRFFAPYPRLSAKDVHRFTHHDFVDRVGLAATIGGEFIATVRYDRIGTDGAPASGPADEAEVAFLVQDAHQGRGVASALLEHIGAVARERGIRRFAAEVLPANTKMIKVFTDAGYTQKRSFEDGVVRLELDLEPTDRSMAVQYAREQRAEARSVQRLLAPGSVAVVGAGRTPGGVGRSVLDNIRDAGYTGRLHAVNKAFAPDMKELDGVAAYRSVREIDGPVDLAVVAVPAEHVPEVVTECGEHGVQGLVVVSAGYAESGPDGRERQRALVRQARSYGMRIIGPNAFGIINTAPDVRLNASLAPEPPRAGRIGLFAQSGAIGVALLSRLHRRGGGVTGVTGVSTFVSSGNRADVSGNDVLQYWYEDPDTDVVLMYLESIGNPRKFTRLARRTAAAKPLVVVQGARHGAGPRGHAVRATRLPHETVSALLRQAGVIHVDTITELVDTGLLLARQPLPGGPRVAILGNSESLGLLTYDACLAEGLRPHRPRDLTTAASAADFHAALSHALADDANDAVVVTAIPAVGEGSVGDAALAEALRSAAAAAPSKPVLVVHVELGGLAAALSAATSTAPQPTPGPAPSQAGPDPARTTANAAPQGNEHRKPQPSATAPPRASSTRSGHDTPSGPTTHGAAGTGTPNGAEPPVGGASRTADGAPADADTRAGDGATSRIPDGAEADAGTASGAAGGAPADAGTRAGDGAASRTPGGAEATAGTSSRATGGAAGPQAGHGTVSGAPTSPAGARAPASPDPAPRAPGAAAPAADADPLAPGVPPEGAHLIPAYPASERAVRALAQVVAYARWRREAAEPGKVPEYDDIDERGAAALIDGLLARGQGLTLGAEETCDLLGMYGIPVHRALPAPTPDTAAEAARGLGYPVALKATAPHLRHRADLGGVRLDLMDEEQLRRAYTELTELFGAPAELRPVVQSMAPRGVDTLVRAVIDPAAGAVLSFGLAGPPSQLLGDMAHRLIPVTDRDAASLVRSIRTAPLLFGWRGSDPVDTAALEELTLRVSRLVHDHPEVVAVTLEPVVVAPHGVSVLGASVRLAPPPARDDLGPRTLPAY
;
A
#
# COMPACT_ATOMS: atom_id res chain seq x y z
N MET A 1 -21.92 -49.61 -13.17
CA MET A 1 -20.57 -49.57 -13.78
C MET A 1 -20.53 -48.34 -14.67
N GLN A 2 -19.89 -47.26 -14.23
CA GLN A 2 -19.78 -46.03 -15.02
C GLN A 2 -18.72 -46.22 -16.11
N THR A 3 -18.97 -45.70 -17.31
CA THR A 3 -17.98 -45.59 -18.38
C THR A 3 -16.97 -44.48 -18.06
N SER A 4 -15.77 -44.56 -18.61
CA SER A 4 -14.73 -43.53 -18.37
C SER A 4 -14.99 -42.20 -19.10
N SER A 5 -16.14 -42.06 -19.76
CA SER A 5 -16.61 -40.86 -20.46
C SER A 5 -17.03 -39.72 -19.52
N ASP A 6 -17.61 -40.06 -18.36
CA ASP A 6 -18.39 -39.11 -17.57
C ASP A 6 -17.54 -38.39 -16.51
N ARG A 7 -16.29 -38.84 -16.30
CA ARG A 7 -15.34 -38.29 -15.34
C ARG A 7 -14.70 -37.00 -15.85
N HIS A 8 -15.45 -35.92 -15.72
CA HIS A 8 -14.92 -34.56 -15.75
C HIS A 8 -13.90 -34.40 -14.61
N GLU A 9 -12.75 -33.78 -14.89
CA GLU A 9 -11.68 -33.61 -13.90
C GLU A 9 -12.11 -32.64 -12.80
N TYR A 10 -11.77 -32.95 -11.53
CA TYR A 10 -12.16 -32.14 -10.39
C TYR A 10 -11.43 -30.79 -10.41
N PRO A 11 -12.14 -29.65 -10.50
CA PRO A 11 -11.53 -28.33 -10.67
C PRO A 11 -10.99 -27.81 -9.33
N ALA A 12 -9.84 -28.34 -8.90
CA ALA A 12 -9.21 -28.02 -7.63
C ALA A 12 -8.83 -26.54 -7.47
N HIS A 13 -8.66 -25.80 -8.58
CA HIS A 13 -8.43 -24.35 -8.59
C HIS A 13 -9.67 -23.53 -8.20
N TRP A 14 -10.86 -24.15 -8.16
CA TRP A 14 -12.08 -23.54 -7.63
C TRP A 14 -12.20 -23.66 -6.10
N GLU A 15 -11.27 -24.32 -5.41
CA GLU A 15 -11.28 -24.33 -3.95
C GLU A 15 -10.65 -23.07 -3.36
N ALA A 16 -11.32 -22.46 -2.37
CA ALA A 16 -10.79 -21.31 -1.64
C ALA A 16 -11.23 -21.28 -0.18
N ASP A 17 -10.40 -20.71 0.68
CA ASP A 17 -10.82 -20.27 2.01
C ASP A 17 -11.30 -18.81 1.88
N VAL A 18 -12.48 -18.49 2.39
CA VAL A 18 -13.05 -17.12 2.32
C VAL A 18 -13.28 -16.54 3.70
N VAL A 19 -13.17 -15.21 3.83
CA VAL A 19 -13.51 -14.49 5.06
C VAL A 19 -14.97 -14.08 5.05
N LEU A 20 -15.69 -14.44 6.12
CA LEU A 20 -17.09 -14.15 6.36
C LEU A 20 -17.29 -12.80 7.05
N ARG A 21 -18.52 -12.28 7.06
CA ARG A 21 -18.85 -10.93 7.56
C ARG A 21 -18.60 -10.76 9.07
N ASP A 22 -18.59 -11.87 9.81
CA ASP A 22 -18.26 -11.96 11.24
C ASP A 22 -16.75 -12.05 11.51
N GLY A 23 -15.92 -12.14 10.46
CA GLY A 23 -14.47 -12.37 10.55
C GLY A 23 -14.06 -13.85 10.59
N GLY A 24 -15.01 -14.79 10.62
CA GLY A 24 -14.76 -16.23 10.52
C GLY A 24 -14.28 -16.66 9.13
N THR A 25 -13.74 -17.88 9.00
CA THR A 25 -13.47 -18.50 7.69
C THR A 25 -14.43 -19.63 7.36
N ALA A 26 -14.60 -19.90 6.08
CA ALA A 26 -15.21 -21.12 5.55
C ALA A 26 -14.47 -21.57 4.27
N ARG A 27 -14.48 -22.87 3.98
CA ARG A 27 -13.94 -23.43 2.72
C ARG A 27 -15.05 -23.44 1.67
N ILE A 28 -14.88 -22.75 0.55
CA ILE A 28 -15.68 -22.98 -0.66
C ILE A 28 -14.96 -24.05 -1.50
N ARG A 29 -15.69 -25.06 -1.97
CA ARG A 29 -15.19 -26.05 -2.94
C ARG A 29 -16.31 -26.62 -3.81
N PRO A 30 -16.00 -27.26 -4.95
CA PRO A 30 -16.96 -28.05 -5.71
C PRO A 30 -17.56 -29.20 -4.86
N ILE A 31 -18.83 -29.51 -5.12
CA ILE A 31 -19.54 -30.65 -4.52
C ILE A 31 -19.25 -31.91 -5.34
N THR A 32 -18.84 -33.01 -4.69
CA THR A 32 -18.59 -34.31 -5.33
C THR A 32 -19.71 -35.31 -5.06
N VAL A 33 -19.62 -36.48 -5.71
CA VAL A 33 -20.52 -37.62 -5.47
C VAL A 33 -20.45 -38.15 -4.03
N ASP A 34 -19.32 -37.94 -3.35
CA ASP A 34 -19.07 -38.39 -1.98
C ASP A 34 -19.72 -37.48 -0.91
N ASP A 35 -20.26 -36.33 -1.31
CA ASP A 35 -20.95 -35.40 -0.41
C ASP A 35 -22.43 -35.74 -0.18
N ALA A 36 -22.93 -36.85 -0.74
CA ALA A 36 -24.34 -37.25 -0.64
C ALA A 36 -24.86 -37.27 0.82
N GLU A 37 -24.09 -37.82 1.76
CA GLU A 37 -24.45 -37.88 3.18
C GLU A 37 -24.36 -36.50 3.87
N ARG A 38 -23.33 -35.71 3.55
CA ARG A 38 -23.17 -34.33 4.06
C ARG A 38 -24.30 -33.42 3.61
N LEU A 39 -24.71 -33.54 2.35
CA LEU A 39 -25.82 -32.78 1.78
C LEU A 39 -27.14 -33.11 2.48
N VAL A 40 -27.39 -34.39 2.80
CA VAL A 40 -28.59 -34.82 3.56
C VAL A 40 -28.52 -34.31 5.00
N SER A 41 -27.39 -34.48 5.70
CA SER A 41 -27.16 -33.97 7.06
C SER A 41 -27.43 -32.46 7.16
N PHE A 42 -26.88 -31.68 6.23
CA PHE A 42 -27.15 -30.25 6.11
C PHE A 42 -28.62 -29.96 5.84
N TYR A 43 -29.26 -30.70 4.93
CA TYR A 43 -30.67 -30.47 4.57
C TYR A 43 -31.63 -30.69 5.74
N GLU A 44 -31.36 -31.67 6.60
CA GLU A 44 -32.15 -31.92 7.81
C GLU A 44 -32.00 -30.79 8.85
N GLN A 45 -30.87 -30.07 8.84
CA GLN A 45 -30.60 -28.93 9.71
C GLN A 45 -31.10 -27.57 9.18
N VAL A 46 -31.62 -27.50 7.95
CA VAL A 46 -32.26 -26.29 7.39
C VAL A 46 -33.72 -26.21 7.82
N SER A 47 -34.21 -25.00 8.14
CA SER A 47 -35.61 -24.77 8.51
C SER A 47 -36.58 -25.02 7.36
N ASP A 48 -37.82 -25.40 7.67
CA ASP A 48 -38.84 -25.64 6.64
C ASP A 48 -39.27 -24.34 5.91
N GLU A 49 -39.09 -23.17 6.53
CA GLU A 49 -39.21 -21.86 5.88
C GLU A 49 -38.12 -21.69 4.81
N SER A 50 -36.85 -21.93 5.16
CA SER A 50 -35.72 -21.83 4.22
C SER A 50 -35.80 -22.89 3.10
N LYS A 51 -36.35 -24.08 3.36
CA LYS A 51 -36.70 -25.07 2.31
C LYS A 51 -37.82 -24.56 1.40
N TYR A 52 -38.93 -24.08 1.97
CA TYR A 52 -40.06 -23.55 1.19
C TYR A 52 -39.63 -22.40 0.28
N TYR A 53 -38.81 -21.46 0.77
CA TYR A 53 -38.28 -20.37 -0.05
C TYR A 53 -37.29 -20.81 -1.14
N ARG A 54 -36.73 -22.02 -1.09
CA ARG A 54 -35.85 -22.57 -2.14
C ARG A 54 -36.60 -23.39 -3.18
N PHE A 55 -37.61 -24.16 -2.78
CA PHE A 55 -38.30 -25.11 -3.68
C PHE A 55 -39.74 -24.69 -4.04
N PHE A 56 -40.21 -23.56 -3.49
CA PHE A 56 -41.54 -22.96 -3.68
C PHE A 56 -42.73 -23.86 -3.26
N ALA A 57 -42.43 -25.01 -2.66
CA ALA A 57 -43.37 -26.02 -2.19
C ALA A 57 -42.85 -26.67 -0.89
N PRO A 58 -43.71 -27.32 -0.07
CA PRO A 58 -43.27 -28.07 1.10
C PRO A 58 -42.35 -29.23 0.71
N TYR A 59 -41.05 -29.11 1.01
CA TYR A 59 -40.01 -30.05 0.60
C TYR A 59 -39.25 -30.59 1.83
N PRO A 60 -39.86 -31.42 2.69
CA PRO A 60 -39.31 -31.73 4.01
C PRO A 60 -38.03 -32.59 3.97
N ARG A 61 -37.80 -33.35 2.90
CA ARG A 61 -36.63 -34.22 2.69
C ARG A 61 -36.27 -34.26 1.20
N LEU A 62 -35.00 -34.47 0.88
CA LEU A 62 -34.55 -34.77 -0.48
C LEU A 62 -34.90 -36.21 -0.86
N SER A 63 -35.30 -36.46 -2.12
CA SER A 63 -35.36 -37.81 -2.67
C SER A 63 -33.97 -38.28 -3.13
N ALA A 64 -33.78 -39.58 -3.30
CA ALA A 64 -32.53 -40.13 -3.85
C ALA A 64 -32.18 -39.55 -5.25
N LYS A 65 -33.19 -39.15 -6.04
CA LYS A 65 -33.01 -38.49 -7.33
C LYS A 65 -32.46 -37.06 -7.19
N ASP A 66 -32.87 -36.35 -6.13
CA ASP A 66 -32.42 -34.99 -5.85
C ASP A 66 -31.01 -34.99 -5.27
N VAL A 67 -30.71 -35.89 -4.32
CA VAL A 67 -29.35 -36.09 -3.79
C VAL A 67 -28.38 -36.43 -4.93
N HIS A 68 -28.78 -37.28 -5.88
CA HIS A 68 -28.00 -37.55 -7.09
C HIS A 68 -27.82 -36.29 -7.96
N ARG A 69 -28.91 -35.57 -8.31
CA ARG A 69 -28.82 -34.34 -9.13
C ARG A 69 -27.96 -33.24 -8.48
N PHE A 70 -27.94 -33.14 -7.15
CA PHE A 70 -27.24 -32.09 -6.40
C PHE A 70 -25.82 -32.51 -5.95
N THR A 71 -25.32 -33.66 -6.42
CA THR A 71 -23.95 -34.13 -6.19
C THR A 71 -23.23 -34.51 -7.49
N HIS A 72 -23.97 -34.91 -8.52
CA HIS A 72 -23.44 -35.30 -9.82
C HIS A 72 -23.45 -34.08 -10.77
N HIS A 73 -22.33 -33.38 -10.77
CA HIS A 73 -22.05 -32.18 -11.56
C HIS A 73 -21.05 -32.52 -12.68
N ASP A 74 -21.22 -31.91 -13.85
CA ASP A 74 -20.28 -32.02 -14.99
C ASP A 74 -19.18 -30.94 -14.95
N PHE A 75 -19.32 -29.92 -14.08
CA PHE A 75 -18.41 -28.78 -13.95
C PHE A 75 -18.27 -27.92 -15.21
N VAL A 76 -19.27 -27.92 -16.11
CA VAL A 76 -19.30 -27.13 -17.36
C VAL A 76 -20.66 -26.43 -17.54
N ASP A 77 -21.74 -27.20 -17.59
CA ASP A 77 -23.12 -26.74 -17.77
C ASP A 77 -23.92 -26.83 -16.47
N ARG A 78 -23.58 -27.78 -15.58
CA ARG A 78 -24.02 -27.79 -14.17
C ARG A 78 -22.83 -27.77 -13.24
N VAL A 79 -22.76 -26.72 -12.41
CA VAL A 79 -21.78 -26.57 -11.32
C VAL A 79 -22.53 -26.49 -9.98
N GLY A 80 -22.06 -27.25 -8.99
CA GLY A 80 -22.45 -27.08 -7.58
C GLY A 80 -21.23 -26.84 -6.70
N LEU A 81 -21.29 -25.84 -5.82
CA LEU A 81 -20.28 -25.54 -4.81
C LEU A 81 -20.91 -25.57 -3.40
N ALA A 82 -20.14 -26.01 -2.41
CA ALA A 82 -20.50 -25.94 -1.00
C ALA A 82 -19.55 -25.00 -0.25
N ALA A 83 -20.09 -24.27 0.73
CA ALA A 83 -19.32 -23.65 1.80
C ALA A 83 -19.33 -24.59 3.02
N THR A 84 -18.17 -24.87 3.60
CA THR A 84 -18.02 -25.79 4.73
C THR A 84 -17.22 -25.20 5.90
N ILE A 85 -17.54 -25.69 7.11
CA ILE A 85 -16.78 -25.48 8.35
C ILE A 85 -16.75 -26.82 9.10
N GLY A 86 -15.58 -27.23 9.62
CA GLY A 86 -15.34 -28.57 10.16
C GLY A 86 -15.36 -29.69 9.12
N GLY A 87 -15.57 -29.36 7.84
CA GLY A 87 -15.91 -30.30 6.76
C GLY A 87 -17.40 -30.42 6.49
N GLU A 88 -18.25 -29.98 7.42
CA GLU A 88 -19.71 -29.99 7.31
C GLU A 88 -20.24 -28.85 6.45
N PHE A 89 -21.32 -29.11 5.72
CA PHE A 89 -21.96 -28.15 4.82
C PHE A 89 -22.72 -27.10 5.62
N ILE A 90 -22.42 -25.82 5.40
CA ILE A 90 -23.14 -24.68 6.01
C ILE A 90 -24.00 -23.91 4.99
N ALA A 91 -23.69 -24.07 3.70
CA ALA A 91 -24.45 -23.55 2.57
C ALA A 91 -24.05 -24.25 1.27
N THR A 92 -24.94 -24.25 0.29
CA THR A 92 -24.68 -24.68 -1.09
C THR A 92 -25.16 -23.64 -2.11
N VAL A 93 -24.52 -23.64 -3.28
CA VAL A 93 -24.95 -22.92 -4.48
C VAL A 93 -24.82 -23.86 -5.68
N ARG A 94 -25.70 -23.73 -6.65
CA ARG A 94 -25.53 -24.33 -7.98
C ARG A 94 -25.98 -23.38 -9.08
N TYR A 95 -25.45 -23.60 -10.29
CA TYR A 95 -26.11 -23.17 -11.51
C TYR A 95 -26.38 -24.36 -12.45
N ASP A 96 -27.42 -24.22 -13.27
CA ASP A 96 -27.68 -25.01 -14.47
C ASP A 96 -27.73 -24.02 -15.67
N ARG A 97 -26.97 -24.25 -16.74
CA ARG A 97 -27.01 -23.40 -17.96
C ARG A 97 -28.37 -23.53 -18.66
N ILE A 98 -28.91 -22.42 -19.14
CA ILE A 98 -30.24 -22.35 -19.76
C ILE A 98 -30.23 -21.68 -21.14
N GLY A 99 -31.20 -22.02 -21.97
CA GLY A 99 -31.53 -21.31 -23.21
C GLY A 99 -32.38 -20.07 -22.94
N THR A 100 -32.67 -19.31 -23.99
CA THR A 100 -33.53 -18.11 -23.93
C THR A 100 -34.99 -18.41 -23.56
N ASP A 101 -35.39 -19.68 -23.62
CA ASP A 101 -36.69 -20.22 -23.18
C ASP A 101 -36.67 -20.73 -21.73
N GLY A 102 -35.52 -20.69 -21.04
CA GLY A 102 -35.32 -21.25 -19.71
C GLY A 102 -35.11 -22.77 -19.67
N ALA A 103 -35.08 -23.46 -20.82
CA ALA A 103 -34.81 -24.89 -20.86
C ALA A 103 -33.30 -25.18 -20.61
N PRO A 104 -32.92 -26.33 -20.02
CA PRO A 104 -31.51 -26.70 -19.85
C PRO A 104 -30.76 -26.75 -21.19
N ALA A 105 -29.60 -26.09 -21.25
CA ALA A 105 -28.82 -25.93 -22.46
C ALA A 105 -27.32 -26.19 -22.25
N SER A 106 -26.59 -26.30 -23.36
CA SER A 106 -25.12 -26.33 -23.42
C SER A 106 -24.60 -25.11 -24.18
N GLY A 107 -23.28 -24.94 -24.28
CA GLY A 107 -22.68 -23.92 -25.15
C GLY A 107 -23.22 -23.99 -26.59
N PRO A 108 -23.52 -22.85 -27.25
CA PRO A 108 -22.99 -21.51 -26.97
C PRO A 108 -23.87 -20.61 -26.07
N ALA A 109 -24.90 -21.13 -25.39
CA ALA A 109 -25.73 -20.29 -24.50
C ALA A 109 -24.92 -19.71 -23.32
N ASP A 110 -25.15 -18.44 -22.96
CA ASP A 110 -24.39 -17.69 -21.94
C ASP A 110 -25.23 -17.18 -20.76
N GLU A 111 -26.45 -17.70 -20.58
CA GLU A 111 -27.29 -17.52 -19.38
C GLU A 111 -27.36 -18.82 -18.54
N ALA A 112 -27.46 -18.69 -17.22
CA ALA A 112 -27.69 -19.82 -16.30
C ALA A 112 -28.67 -19.48 -15.17
N GLU A 113 -29.51 -20.45 -14.77
CA GLU A 113 -30.31 -20.38 -13.54
C GLU A 113 -29.39 -20.61 -12.34
N VAL A 114 -29.32 -19.68 -11.38
CA VAL A 114 -28.49 -19.81 -10.17
C VAL A 114 -29.33 -19.84 -8.90
N ALA A 115 -29.00 -20.74 -7.98
CA ALA A 115 -29.78 -20.92 -6.76
C ALA A 115 -28.96 -21.40 -5.55
N PHE A 116 -29.42 -21.01 -4.35
CA PHE A 116 -28.68 -21.06 -3.09
C PHE A 116 -29.50 -21.71 -1.97
N LEU A 117 -28.84 -22.38 -1.04
CA LEU A 117 -29.41 -22.77 0.25
C LEU A 117 -28.39 -22.48 1.36
N VAL A 118 -28.83 -21.88 2.48
CA VAL A 118 -27.96 -21.50 3.61
C VAL A 118 -28.63 -21.92 4.91
N GLN A 119 -27.91 -22.66 5.75
CA GLN A 119 -28.40 -23.08 7.06
C GLN A 119 -28.72 -21.86 7.91
N ASP A 120 -29.84 -21.90 8.63
CA ASP A 120 -30.40 -20.72 9.32
C ASP A 120 -29.43 -20.15 10.38
N ALA A 121 -28.70 -21.02 11.09
CA ALA A 121 -27.62 -20.65 12.03
C ALA A 121 -26.41 -19.95 11.37
N HIS A 122 -26.29 -20.01 10.04
CA HIS A 122 -25.22 -19.38 9.25
C HIS A 122 -25.70 -18.20 8.40
N GLN A 123 -26.99 -17.84 8.47
CA GLN A 123 -27.52 -16.63 7.85
C GLN A 123 -26.93 -15.36 8.49
N GLY A 124 -26.95 -14.23 7.77
CA GLY A 124 -26.34 -12.97 8.22
C GLY A 124 -24.81 -12.91 8.13
N ARG A 125 -24.11 -14.04 8.26
CA ARG A 125 -22.63 -14.17 8.17
C ARG A 125 -22.03 -13.86 6.79
N GLY A 126 -22.85 -13.53 5.79
CA GLY A 126 -22.39 -13.15 4.44
C GLY A 126 -21.97 -14.31 3.53
N VAL A 127 -22.35 -15.55 3.89
CA VAL A 127 -22.04 -16.78 3.16
C VAL A 127 -22.65 -16.78 1.75
N ALA A 128 -23.94 -16.43 1.61
CA ALA A 128 -24.60 -16.36 0.31
C ALA A 128 -23.90 -15.40 -0.66
N SER A 129 -23.46 -14.23 -0.17
CA SER A 129 -22.68 -13.28 -0.99
C SER A 129 -21.32 -13.85 -1.40
N ALA A 130 -20.63 -14.58 -0.52
CA ALA A 130 -19.35 -15.22 -0.85
C ALA A 130 -19.52 -16.32 -1.90
N LEU A 131 -20.56 -17.16 -1.76
CA LEU A 131 -20.92 -18.17 -2.75
C LEU A 131 -21.33 -17.56 -4.09
N LEU A 132 -22.03 -16.42 -4.09
CA LEU A 132 -22.42 -15.69 -5.30
C LEU A 132 -21.21 -15.05 -6.02
N GLU A 133 -20.31 -14.41 -5.25
CA GLU A 133 -19.04 -13.88 -5.74
C GLU A 133 -18.17 -15.00 -6.35
N HIS A 134 -18.16 -16.19 -5.75
CA HIS A 134 -17.35 -17.33 -6.20
C HIS A 134 -17.95 -18.09 -7.38
N ILE A 135 -19.25 -18.39 -7.36
CA ILE A 135 -19.94 -19.07 -8.47
C ILE A 135 -19.97 -18.19 -9.73
N GLY A 136 -20.03 -16.86 -9.60
CA GLY A 136 -19.97 -15.95 -10.73
C GLY A 136 -18.62 -15.99 -11.45
N ALA A 137 -17.51 -16.03 -10.70
CA ALA A 137 -16.18 -16.21 -11.28
C ALA A 137 -16.03 -17.57 -12.00
N VAL A 138 -16.56 -18.63 -11.41
CA VAL A 138 -16.59 -19.98 -12.00
C VAL A 138 -17.44 -20.03 -13.28
N ALA A 139 -18.60 -19.39 -13.29
CA ALA A 139 -19.49 -19.36 -14.45
C ALA A 139 -18.87 -18.58 -15.63
N ARG A 140 -18.12 -17.51 -15.36
CA ARG A 140 -17.33 -16.79 -16.38
C ARG A 140 -16.24 -17.66 -17.00
N GLU A 141 -15.57 -18.52 -16.23
CA GLU A 141 -14.64 -19.54 -16.74
C GLU A 141 -15.32 -20.59 -17.65
N ARG A 142 -16.65 -20.65 -17.64
CA ARG A 142 -17.50 -21.50 -18.50
C ARG A 142 -18.34 -20.71 -19.51
N GLY A 143 -17.95 -19.46 -19.78
CA GLY A 143 -18.55 -18.61 -20.82
C GLY A 143 -19.96 -18.09 -20.49
N ILE A 144 -20.41 -18.19 -19.24
CA ILE A 144 -21.66 -17.56 -18.80
C ILE A 144 -21.41 -16.05 -18.61
N ARG A 145 -22.26 -15.23 -19.23
CA ARG A 145 -22.30 -13.78 -19.03
C ARG A 145 -23.41 -13.37 -18.07
N ARG A 146 -24.49 -14.15 -17.95
CA ARG A 146 -25.69 -13.76 -17.19
C ARG A 146 -26.17 -14.83 -16.22
N PHE A 147 -26.57 -14.41 -15.02
CA PHE A 147 -27.36 -15.24 -14.13
C PHE A 147 -28.81 -14.75 -14.08
N ALA A 148 -29.73 -15.70 -14.14
CA ALA A 148 -31.12 -15.54 -13.73
C ALA A 148 -31.36 -16.25 -12.39
N ALA A 149 -32.19 -15.65 -11.54
CA ALA A 149 -32.67 -16.28 -10.31
C ALA A 149 -34.14 -15.93 -10.08
N GLU A 150 -34.95 -16.92 -9.71
CA GLU A 150 -36.33 -16.72 -9.26
C GLU A 150 -36.41 -16.71 -7.74
N VAL A 151 -37.16 -15.77 -7.18
CA VAL A 151 -37.32 -15.62 -5.73
C VAL A 151 -38.77 -15.28 -5.39
N LEU A 152 -39.36 -15.99 -4.43
CA LEU A 152 -40.69 -15.65 -3.91
C LEU A 152 -40.67 -14.23 -3.29
N PRO A 153 -41.68 -13.36 -3.55
CA PRO A 153 -41.72 -11.98 -3.06
C PRO A 153 -41.57 -11.83 -1.53
N ALA A 154 -41.96 -12.85 -0.77
CA ALA A 154 -41.81 -12.89 0.69
C ALA A 154 -40.35 -13.00 1.16
N ASN A 155 -39.44 -13.58 0.36
CA ASN A 155 -38.04 -13.79 0.70
C ASN A 155 -37.21 -12.51 0.49
N THR A 156 -37.56 -11.47 1.24
CA THR A 156 -36.88 -10.17 1.26
C THR A 156 -35.39 -10.28 1.59
N LYS A 157 -34.98 -11.29 2.38
CA LYS A 157 -33.57 -11.61 2.66
C LYS A 157 -32.79 -11.90 1.38
N MET A 158 -33.25 -12.84 0.55
CA MET A 158 -32.56 -13.18 -0.71
C MET A 158 -32.68 -12.08 -1.76
N ILE A 159 -33.84 -11.43 -1.88
CA ILE A 159 -34.00 -10.26 -2.77
C ILE A 159 -32.96 -9.18 -2.42
N LYS A 160 -32.71 -8.93 -1.12
CA LYS A 160 -31.66 -8.00 -0.70
C LYS A 160 -30.25 -8.51 -1.05
N VAL A 161 -29.92 -9.78 -0.82
CA VAL A 161 -28.59 -10.34 -1.17
C VAL A 161 -28.30 -10.18 -2.67
N PHE A 162 -29.29 -10.44 -3.52
CA PHE A 162 -29.17 -10.26 -4.97
C PHE A 162 -29.09 -8.77 -5.37
N THR A 163 -29.96 -7.92 -4.84
CA THR A 163 -29.94 -6.47 -5.14
C THR A 163 -28.63 -5.81 -4.66
N ASP A 164 -28.13 -6.18 -3.48
CA ASP A 164 -26.84 -5.75 -2.95
C ASP A 164 -25.66 -6.20 -3.83
N ALA A 165 -25.84 -7.27 -4.62
CA ALA A 165 -24.85 -7.81 -5.56
C ALA A 165 -25.02 -7.29 -7.00
N GLY A 166 -25.98 -6.38 -7.25
CA GLY A 166 -26.19 -5.74 -8.56
C GLY A 166 -27.30 -6.35 -9.43
N TYR A 167 -28.05 -7.34 -8.95
CA TYR A 167 -29.17 -7.89 -9.72
C TYR A 167 -30.25 -6.84 -9.98
N THR A 168 -30.69 -6.76 -11.23
CA THR A 168 -31.87 -5.99 -11.63
C THR A 168 -33.16 -6.78 -11.33
N GLN A 169 -34.21 -6.08 -10.89
CA GLN A 169 -35.50 -6.70 -10.56
C GLN A 169 -36.48 -6.58 -11.74
N LYS A 170 -36.94 -7.72 -12.27
CA LYS A 170 -38.11 -7.82 -13.13
C LYS A 170 -39.23 -8.55 -12.37
N ARG A 171 -40.46 -8.06 -12.48
CA ARG A 171 -41.62 -8.68 -11.83
C ARG A 171 -42.42 -9.42 -12.89
N SER A 172 -42.46 -10.75 -12.82
CA SER A 172 -43.55 -11.48 -13.47
C SER A 172 -44.83 -11.20 -12.70
N PHE A 173 -45.92 -10.94 -13.43
CA PHE A 173 -47.26 -10.83 -12.85
C PHE A 173 -48.09 -12.11 -13.09
N GLU A 174 -47.57 -13.07 -13.86
CA GLU A 174 -48.28 -14.31 -14.20
C GLU A 174 -47.90 -15.45 -13.23
N ASP A 175 -46.63 -15.53 -12.81
CA ASP A 175 -46.09 -16.67 -12.04
C ASP A 175 -45.97 -16.42 -10.52
N GLY A 176 -46.21 -15.19 -10.07
CA GLY A 176 -46.10 -14.80 -8.66
C GLY A 176 -44.67 -14.75 -8.08
N VAL A 177 -43.64 -15.05 -8.88
CA VAL A 177 -42.22 -14.95 -8.52
C VAL A 177 -41.57 -13.64 -9.01
N VAL A 178 -40.49 -13.24 -8.34
CA VAL A 178 -39.61 -12.15 -8.80
C VAL A 178 -38.45 -12.75 -9.57
N ARG A 179 -38.32 -12.43 -10.87
CA ARG A 179 -37.14 -12.80 -11.68
C ARG A 179 -36.07 -11.72 -11.52
N LEU A 180 -34.88 -12.14 -11.15
CA LEU A 180 -33.73 -11.29 -10.92
C LEU A 180 -32.66 -11.64 -11.97
N GLU A 181 -32.09 -10.63 -12.63
CA GLU A 181 -31.03 -10.79 -13.62
C GLU A 181 -29.76 -10.03 -13.20
N LEU A 182 -28.61 -10.72 -13.22
CA LEU A 182 -27.29 -10.13 -13.02
C LEU A 182 -26.41 -10.37 -14.23
N ASP A 183 -25.75 -9.32 -14.70
CA ASP A 183 -24.62 -9.43 -15.61
C ASP A 183 -23.33 -9.72 -14.82
N LEU A 184 -22.53 -10.68 -15.27
CA LEU A 184 -21.31 -11.14 -14.61
C LEU A 184 -20.08 -10.33 -15.03
N GLU A 185 -20.21 -9.44 -16.01
CA GLU A 185 -19.18 -8.44 -16.32
C GLU A 185 -18.96 -7.49 -15.12
N PRO A 186 -17.73 -7.37 -14.59
CA PRO A 186 -17.46 -6.48 -13.47
C PRO A 186 -17.66 -5.01 -13.86
N THR A 187 -18.41 -4.28 -13.04
CA THR A 187 -18.57 -2.82 -13.14
C THR A 187 -17.87 -2.15 -11.97
N ASP A 188 -17.47 -0.89 -12.09
CA ASP A 188 -16.87 -0.14 -10.96
C ASP A 188 -17.75 -0.18 -9.71
N ARG A 189 -19.08 -0.16 -9.90
CA ARG A 189 -20.05 -0.26 -8.80
C ARG A 189 -20.04 -1.63 -8.12
N SER A 190 -20.00 -2.74 -8.88
CA SER A 190 -19.93 -4.08 -8.27
C SER A 190 -18.56 -4.33 -7.62
N MET A 191 -17.48 -3.88 -8.25
CA MET A 191 -16.12 -3.92 -7.69
C MET A 191 -15.98 -3.11 -6.40
N ALA A 192 -16.51 -1.88 -6.35
CA ALA A 192 -16.49 -1.05 -5.14
C ALA A 192 -17.27 -1.70 -3.98
N VAL A 193 -18.43 -2.31 -4.25
CA VAL A 193 -19.20 -3.08 -3.25
C VAL A 193 -18.42 -4.30 -2.78
N GLN A 194 -17.77 -5.04 -3.69
CA GLN A 194 -16.95 -6.21 -3.36
C GLN A 194 -15.75 -5.83 -2.47
N TYR A 195 -15.00 -4.79 -2.82
CA TYR A 195 -13.88 -4.28 -2.00
C TYR A 195 -14.35 -3.74 -0.63
N ALA A 196 -15.56 -3.19 -0.54
CA ALA A 196 -16.15 -2.77 0.73
C ALA A 196 -16.71 -3.94 1.56
N ARG A 197 -16.93 -5.13 0.98
CA ARG A 197 -17.22 -6.38 1.72
C ARG A 197 -15.93 -7.03 2.20
N GLU A 198 -14.94 -7.14 1.31
CA GLU A 198 -13.58 -7.61 1.59
C GLU A 198 -12.98 -6.88 2.80
N GLN A 199 -12.97 -5.54 2.77
CA GLN A 199 -12.41 -4.72 3.84
C GLN A 199 -13.07 -5.01 5.19
N ARG A 200 -14.40 -5.00 5.29
CA ARG A 200 -15.10 -5.21 6.57
C ARG A 200 -14.93 -6.63 7.11
N ALA A 201 -14.89 -7.63 6.22
CA ALA A 201 -14.66 -9.02 6.59
C ALA A 201 -13.23 -9.22 7.13
N GLU A 202 -12.21 -8.70 6.41
CA GLU A 202 -10.80 -8.80 6.83
C GLU A 202 -10.52 -7.96 8.10
N ALA A 203 -11.07 -6.75 8.19
CA ALA A 203 -10.97 -5.91 9.39
C ALA A 203 -11.56 -6.62 10.63
N ARG A 204 -12.76 -7.20 10.51
CA ARG A 204 -13.39 -7.97 11.60
C ARG A 204 -12.61 -9.24 11.94
N SER A 205 -12.05 -9.90 10.93
CA SER A 205 -11.18 -11.08 11.07
C SER A 205 -9.87 -10.78 11.82
N VAL A 206 -9.39 -9.53 11.81
CA VAL A 206 -8.24 -9.09 12.63
C VAL A 206 -8.71 -8.57 13.99
N GLN A 207 -9.81 -7.83 14.04
CA GLN A 207 -10.37 -7.30 15.30
C GLN A 207 -10.62 -8.40 16.34
N ARG A 208 -11.16 -9.57 15.93
CA ARG A 208 -11.38 -10.72 16.83
C ARG A 208 -10.10 -11.31 17.43
N LEU A 209 -8.94 -11.01 16.84
CA LEU A 209 -7.63 -11.44 17.33
C LEU A 209 -7.01 -10.40 18.27
N LEU A 210 -7.24 -9.11 18.00
CA LEU A 210 -6.70 -7.98 18.78
C LEU A 210 -7.57 -7.58 19.98
N ALA A 211 -8.87 -7.88 19.95
CA ALA A 211 -9.83 -7.62 21.03
C ALA A 211 -10.67 -8.86 21.37
N PRO A 212 -10.04 -9.97 21.82
CA PRO A 212 -10.75 -11.11 22.39
C PRO A 212 -11.37 -10.75 23.76
N GLY A 213 -12.46 -11.43 24.13
CA GLY A 213 -13.01 -11.39 25.50
C GLY A 213 -12.51 -12.55 26.37
N SER A 214 -11.86 -13.56 25.78
CA SER A 214 -11.37 -14.77 26.43
C SER A 214 -10.11 -15.31 25.75
N VAL A 215 -9.04 -15.52 26.52
CA VAL A 215 -7.72 -15.97 26.03
C VAL A 215 -7.25 -17.22 26.79
N ALA A 216 -6.84 -18.25 26.06
CA ALA A 216 -6.16 -19.42 26.61
C ALA A 216 -4.67 -19.42 26.23
N VAL A 217 -3.77 -19.62 27.20
CA VAL A 217 -2.32 -19.72 26.96
C VAL A 217 -1.87 -21.18 27.08
N VAL A 218 -1.69 -21.83 25.93
CA VAL A 218 -1.35 -23.24 25.82
C VAL A 218 0.16 -23.42 25.83
N GLY A 219 0.67 -24.18 26.80
CA GLY A 219 2.10 -24.28 27.11
C GLY A 219 2.55 -23.42 28.28
N ALA A 220 1.62 -22.86 29.07
CA ALA A 220 1.94 -22.14 30.32
C ALA A 220 2.61 -23.08 31.34
N GLY A 221 3.93 -22.94 31.53
CA GLY A 221 4.70 -23.78 32.45
C GLY A 221 4.63 -23.32 33.91
N ARG A 222 4.94 -24.22 34.85
CA ARG A 222 5.20 -23.86 36.26
C ARG A 222 6.56 -23.20 36.47
N THR A 223 7.50 -23.39 35.55
CA THR A 223 8.85 -22.81 35.59
C THR A 223 8.84 -21.39 35.01
N PRO A 224 9.30 -20.36 35.75
CA PRO A 224 9.45 -19.01 35.23
C PRO A 224 10.37 -18.95 34.00
N GLY A 225 10.12 -18.00 33.10
CA GLY A 225 10.95 -17.76 31.91
C GLY A 225 10.72 -18.69 30.72
N GLY A 226 9.90 -19.76 30.86
CA GLY A 226 9.43 -20.55 29.71
C GLY A 226 8.48 -19.74 28.83
N VAL A 227 8.55 -19.89 27.50
CA VAL A 227 7.82 -19.08 26.50
C VAL A 227 6.34 -18.86 26.86
N GLY A 228 5.56 -19.94 27.04
CA GLY A 228 4.14 -19.84 27.39
C GLY A 228 3.86 -19.29 28.79
N ARG A 229 4.84 -19.35 29.71
CA ARG A 229 4.73 -18.71 31.03
C ARG A 229 4.95 -17.20 30.92
N SER A 230 5.99 -16.77 30.20
CA SER A 230 6.27 -15.34 29.97
C SER A 230 5.13 -14.61 29.27
N VAL A 231 4.42 -15.24 28.31
CA VAL A 231 3.23 -14.63 27.70
C VAL A 231 2.06 -14.56 28.68
N LEU A 232 1.87 -15.57 29.54
CA LEU A 232 0.82 -15.53 30.58
C LEU A 232 1.05 -14.38 31.56
N ASP A 233 2.28 -14.22 32.04
CA ASP A 233 2.69 -13.11 32.92
C ASP A 233 2.49 -11.76 32.21
N ASN A 234 2.93 -11.62 30.96
CA ASN A 234 2.77 -10.40 30.17
C ASN A 234 1.30 -9.97 29.97
N ILE A 235 0.37 -10.90 29.73
CA ILE A 235 -1.07 -10.58 29.61
C ILE A 235 -1.63 -10.10 30.95
N ARG A 236 -1.23 -10.75 32.06
CA ARG A 236 -1.64 -10.39 33.42
C ARG A 236 -1.11 -9.01 33.83
N ASP A 237 0.17 -8.75 33.61
CA ASP A 237 0.84 -7.52 34.04
C ASP A 237 0.42 -6.29 33.20
N ALA A 238 -0.07 -6.49 31.97
CA ALA A 238 -0.75 -5.44 31.21
C ALA A 238 -2.14 -5.08 31.78
N GLY A 239 -2.72 -5.93 32.63
CA GLY A 239 -4.05 -5.74 33.20
C GLY A 239 -5.17 -6.03 32.20
N TYR A 240 -5.02 -7.07 31.37
CA TYR A 240 -6.03 -7.54 30.41
C TYR A 240 -7.41 -7.70 31.06
N THR A 241 -8.45 -7.23 30.36
CA THR A 241 -9.81 -7.05 30.91
C THR A 241 -10.73 -8.26 30.76
N GLY A 242 -10.40 -9.18 29.85
CA GLY A 242 -11.19 -10.38 29.57
C GLY A 242 -10.82 -11.58 30.46
N ARG A 243 -11.39 -12.75 30.14
CA ARG A 243 -11.05 -14.01 30.84
C ARG A 243 -9.70 -14.56 30.37
N LEU A 244 -8.87 -15.00 31.31
CA LEU A 244 -7.56 -15.59 31.04
C LEU A 244 -7.50 -17.01 31.61
N HIS A 245 -6.98 -17.95 30.82
CA HIS A 245 -6.90 -19.37 31.15
C HIS A 245 -5.48 -19.89 30.87
N ALA A 246 -4.87 -20.59 31.83
CA ALA A 246 -3.58 -21.27 31.66
C ALA A 246 -3.83 -22.73 31.26
N VAL A 247 -3.25 -23.21 30.15
CA VAL A 247 -3.49 -24.56 29.64
C VAL A 247 -2.18 -25.34 29.51
N ASN A 248 -2.06 -26.47 30.21
CA ASN A 248 -0.89 -27.35 30.13
C ASN A 248 -1.20 -28.80 30.54
N LYS A 249 -0.95 -29.75 29.63
CA LYS A 249 -1.15 -31.19 29.86
C LYS A 249 -0.32 -31.76 31.02
N ALA A 250 0.75 -31.08 31.42
CA ALA A 250 1.60 -31.45 32.56
C ALA A 250 1.10 -30.92 33.93
N PHE A 251 -0.04 -30.22 34.01
CA PHE A 251 -0.65 -29.88 35.30
C PHE A 251 -1.26 -31.12 35.98
N ALA A 252 -1.17 -31.16 37.30
CA ALA A 252 -1.80 -32.21 38.11
C ALA A 252 -3.34 -32.06 38.07
N PRO A 253 -4.13 -33.16 38.11
CA PRO A 253 -5.59 -33.09 37.92
C PRO A 253 -6.35 -32.24 38.97
N ASP A 254 -5.76 -32.08 40.15
CA ASP A 254 -6.23 -31.28 41.28
C ASP A 254 -5.83 -29.79 41.19
N MET A 255 -4.84 -29.43 40.36
CA MET A 255 -4.38 -28.06 40.18
C MET A 255 -5.44 -27.23 39.46
N LYS A 256 -6.02 -26.22 40.14
CA LYS A 256 -7.08 -25.34 39.59
C LYS A 256 -6.62 -23.95 39.20
N GLU A 257 -5.46 -23.51 39.67
CA GLU A 257 -4.90 -22.20 39.34
C GLU A 257 -3.38 -22.24 39.15
N LEU A 258 -2.89 -21.34 38.29
CA LEU A 258 -1.48 -20.95 38.17
C LEU A 258 -1.42 -19.44 38.43
N ASP A 259 -0.82 -19.04 39.55
CA ASP A 259 -0.59 -17.63 39.94
C ASP A 259 -1.86 -16.74 39.97
N GLY A 260 -3.02 -17.34 40.26
CA GLY A 260 -4.34 -16.67 40.27
C GLY A 260 -5.07 -16.67 38.92
N VAL A 261 -4.53 -17.36 37.91
CA VAL A 261 -5.20 -17.65 36.64
C VAL A 261 -5.75 -19.07 36.67
N ALA A 262 -6.99 -19.28 36.24
CA ALA A 262 -7.59 -20.62 36.19
C ALA A 262 -6.80 -21.57 35.27
N ALA A 263 -6.49 -22.77 35.77
CA ALA A 263 -5.59 -23.73 35.15
C ALA A 263 -6.30 -25.02 34.70
N TYR A 264 -5.99 -25.44 33.47
CA TYR A 264 -6.63 -26.56 32.77
C TYR A 264 -5.56 -27.40 32.05
N ARG A 265 -5.83 -28.68 31.77
CA ARG A 265 -4.91 -29.57 31.04
C ARG A 265 -5.16 -29.55 29.53
N SER A 266 -6.38 -29.29 29.11
CA SER A 266 -6.82 -29.17 27.71
C SER A 266 -7.73 -27.96 27.54
N VAL A 267 -7.78 -27.38 26.34
CA VAL A 267 -8.75 -26.32 26.00
C VAL A 267 -10.19 -26.83 26.14
N ARG A 268 -10.41 -28.13 25.90
CA ARG A 268 -11.70 -28.82 26.07
C ARG A 268 -12.24 -28.82 27.51
N GLU A 269 -11.38 -28.58 28.52
CA GLU A 269 -11.79 -28.54 29.93
C GLU A 269 -12.28 -27.15 30.40
N ILE A 270 -12.27 -26.13 29.52
CA ILE A 270 -12.66 -24.75 29.87
C ILE A 270 -14.18 -24.58 29.78
N ASP A 271 -14.79 -24.07 30.86
CA ASP A 271 -16.21 -23.70 30.89
C ASP A 271 -16.47 -22.37 30.17
N GLY A 272 -17.23 -22.41 29.09
CA GLY A 272 -17.58 -21.25 28.27
C GLY A 272 -16.56 -20.93 27.16
N PRO A 273 -16.80 -19.90 26.34
CA PRO A 273 -16.03 -19.68 25.11
C PRO A 273 -14.63 -19.10 25.36
N VAL A 274 -13.67 -19.58 24.58
CA VAL A 274 -12.33 -19.00 24.35
C VAL A 274 -12.30 -18.40 22.95
N ASP A 275 -11.93 -17.12 22.83
CA ASP A 275 -11.86 -16.45 21.53
C ASP A 275 -10.48 -16.67 20.87
N LEU A 276 -9.42 -16.56 21.66
CA LEU A 276 -8.03 -16.64 21.19
C LEU A 276 -7.22 -17.66 21.98
N ALA A 277 -6.50 -18.54 21.29
CA ALA A 277 -5.49 -19.39 21.91
C ALA A 277 -4.06 -18.94 21.53
N VAL A 278 -3.24 -18.64 22.53
CA VAL A 278 -1.79 -18.47 22.36
C VAL A 278 -1.14 -19.85 22.46
N VAL A 279 -0.49 -20.30 21.40
CA VAL A 279 0.12 -21.63 21.30
C VAL A 279 1.63 -21.51 21.44
N ALA A 280 2.16 -21.99 22.56
CA ALA A 280 3.57 -21.95 22.95
C ALA A 280 4.09 -23.35 23.34
N VAL A 281 3.66 -24.38 22.61
CA VAL A 281 4.14 -25.78 22.72
C VAL A 281 5.08 -26.14 21.56
N PRO A 282 5.91 -27.19 21.66
CA PRO A 282 6.73 -27.67 20.56
C PRO A 282 5.91 -27.99 19.29
N ALA A 283 6.50 -27.80 18.10
CA ALA A 283 5.80 -27.81 16.81
C ALA A 283 5.05 -29.12 16.51
N GLU A 284 5.55 -30.25 16.99
CA GLU A 284 4.94 -31.58 16.86
C GLU A 284 3.66 -31.76 17.68
N HIS A 285 3.46 -30.95 18.73
CA HIS A 285 2.25 -30.97 19.56
C HIS A 285 1.19 -29.95 19.09
N VAL A 286 1.56 -28.97 18.26
CA VAL A 286 0.64 -27.94 17.76
C VAL A 286 -0.57 -28.52 17.02
N PRO A 287 -0.48 -29.54 16.14
CA PRO A 287 -1.66 -30.10 15.46
C PRO A 287 -2.72 -30.65 16.42
N GLU A 288 -2.33 -31.22 17.56
CA GLU A 288 -3.27 -31.70 18.56
C GLU A 288 -4.00 -30.52 19.25
N VAL A 289 -3.26 -29.46 19.59
CA VAL A 289 -3.80 -28.22 20.16
C VAL A 289 -4.75 -27.52 19.17
N VAL A 290 -4.45 -27.53 17.87
CA VAL A 290 -5.33 -26.95 16.84
C VAL A 290 -6.65 -27.71 16.78
N THR A 291 -6.65 -29.03 16.89
CA THR A 291 -7.89 -29.83 16.98
C THR A 291 -8.67 -29.52 18.26
N GLU A 292 -8.02 -29.45 19.42
CA GLU A 292 -8.68 -29.06 20.68
C GLU A 292 -9.32 -27.66 20.61
N CYS A 293 -8.62 -26.70 20.00
CA CYS A 293 -9.14 -25.35 19.79
C CYS A 293 -10.32 -25.33 18.80
N GLY A 294 -10.23 -26.10 17.70
CA GLY A 294 -11.25 -26.18 16.67
C GLY A 294 -12.56 -26.82 17.16
N GLU A 295 -12.46 -27.92 17.92
CA GLU A 295 -13.62 -28.57 18.56
C GLU A 295 -14.27 -27.69 19.64
N HIS A 296 -13.49 -26.90 20.37
CA HIS A 296 -14.00 -25.94 21.36
C HIS A 296 -14.57 -24.66 20.72
N GLY A 297 -14.41 -24.47 19.41
CA GLY A 297 -14.92 -23.29 18.69
C GLY A 297 -14.10 -22.02 18.88
N VAL A 298 -12.79 -22.14 19.17
CA VAL A 298 -11.85 -21.03 19.24
C VAL A 298 -11.86 -20.25 17.92
N GLN A 299 -11.72 -18.92 18.00
CA GLN A 299 -11.81 -18.04 16.83
C GLN A 299 -10.47 -17.79 16.15
N GLY A 300 -9.36 -17.81 16.90
CA GLY A 300 -8.04 -17.56 16.34
C GLY A 300 -6.87 -18.06 17.19
N LEU A 301 -5.71 -18.16 16.53
CA LEU A 301 -4.49 -18.72 17.09
C LEU A 301 -3.33 -17.73 16.97
N VAL A 302 -2.58 -17.53 18.05
CA VAL A 302 -1.24 -16.90 18.02
C VAL A 302 -0.20 -18.00 18.21
N VAL A 303 0.40 -18.47 17.12
CA VAL A 303 1.36 -19.58 17.16
C VAL A 303 2.77 -19.02 17.31
N VAL A 304 3.26 -19.02 18.55
CA VAL A 304 4.60 -18.53 18.93
C VAL A 304 5.68 -19.55 18.52
N SER A 305 5.32 -20.83 18.45
CA SER A 305 6.20 -21.95 18.11
C SER A 305 6.91 -21.77 16.75
N ALA A 306 8.24 -21.89 16.75
CA ALA A 306 9.08 -22.09 15.56
C ALA A 306 9.11 -23.58 15.15
N GLY A 307 9.86 -23.93 14.10
CA GLY A 307 9.91 -25.28 13.54
C GLY A 307 9.03 -25.45 12.30
N TYR A 308 8.87 -24.40 11.50
CA TYR A 308 7.98 -24.27 10.35
C TYR A 308 8.77 -23.81 9.11
N ALA A 309 8.21 -22.96 8.25
CA ALA A 309 8.80 -22.63 6.94
C ALA A 309 10.26 -22.10 7.01
N GLU A 310 10.63 -21.42 8.09
CA GLU A 310 11.99 -20.95 8.36
C GLU A 310 13.02 -22.09 8.54
N SER A 311 12.53 -23.29 8.85
CA SER A 311 13.33 -24.51 9.03
C SER A 311 13.51 -25.34 7.73
N GLY A 312 12.92 -24.95 6.60
CA GLY A 312 13.18 -25.59 5.29
C GLY A 312 11.95 -26.18 4.57
N PRO A 313 12.12 -27.20 3.70
CA PRO A 313 11.03 -27.84 2.95
C PRO A 313 9.95 -28.46 3.85
N ASP A 314 10.32 -29.39 4.71
CA ASP A 314 9.42 -30.14 5.60
C ASP A 314 8.64 -29.19 6.53
N GLY A 315 9.31 -28.13 6.98
CA GLY A 315 8.71 -27.07 7.79
C GLY A 315 7.68 -26.22 7.04
N ARG A 316 7.85 -26.00 5.72
CA ARG A 316 6.82 -25.38 4.86
C ARG A 316 5.61 -26.30 4.72
N GLU A 317 5.80 -27.62 4.61
CA GLU A 317 4.70 -28.58 4.54
C GLU A 317 3.93 -28.69 5.87
N ARG A 318 4.65 -28.73 7.00
CA ARG A 318 4.08 -28.63 8.35
C ARG A 318 3.26 -27.34 8.52
N GLN A 319 3.74 -26.22 7.97
CA GLN A 319 3.03 -24.95 8.01
C GLN A 319 1.76 -24.95 7.14
N ARG A 320 1.81 -25.55 5.94
CA ARG A 320 0.61 -25.76 5.09
C ARG A 320 -0.43 -26.60 5.80
N ALA A 321 -0.01 -27.68 6.47
CA ALA A 321 -0.90 -28.52 7.26
C ALA A 321 -1.58 -27.73 8.39
N LEU A 322 -0.80 -26.98 9.18
CA LEU A 322 -1.30 -26.07 10.22
C LEU A 322 -2.35 -25.07 9.69
N VAL A 323 -2.07 -24.38 8.57
CA VAL A 323 -3.00 -23.39 7.99
C VAL A 323 -4.29 -24.06 7.50
N ARG A 324 -4.21 -25.19 6.77
CA ARG A 324 -5.40 -25.93 6.33
C ARG A 324 -6.24 -26.44 7.50
N GLN A 325 -5.59 -26.96 8.53
CA GLN A 325 -6.25 -27.48 9.72
C GLN A 325 -6.94 -26.37 10.54
N ALA A 326 -6.33 -25.20 10.70
CA ALA A 326 -7.00 -24.11 11.40
C ALA A 326 -8.16 -23.51 10.60
N ARG A 327 -7.96 -23.25 9.31
CA ARG A 327 -8.98 -22.63 8.45
C ARG A 327 -10.22 -23.52 8.27
N SER A 328 -10.07 -24.85 8.27
CA SER A 328 -11.22 -25.76 8.19
C SER A 328 -12.16 -25.60 9.40
N TYR A 329 -11.65 -25.37 10.61
CA TYR A 329 -12.44 -25.07 11.81
C TYR A 329 -12.92 -23.59 11.89
N GLY A 330 -12.63 -22.74 10.91
CA GLY A 330 -13.01 -21.31 10.93
C GLY A 330 -12.00 -20.36 11.60
N MET A 331 -10.85 -20.89 12.03
CA MET A 331 -9.79 -20.13 12.71
C MET A 331 -8.85 -19.40 11.75
N ARG A 332 -8.32 -18.26 12.20
CA ARG A 332 -7.18 -17.55 11.58
C ARG A 332 -5.93 -17.68 12.44
N ILE A 333 -4.75 -17.57 11.84
CA ILE A 333 -3.44 -17.72 12.50
C ILE A 333 -2.59 -16.45 12.36
N ILE A 334 -2.07 -15.98 13.48
CA ILE A 334 -0.90 -15.10 13.54
C ILE A 334 0.32 -15.97 13.83
N GLY A 335 1.31 -15.94 12.94
CA GLY A 335 2.47 -16.84 12.97
C GLY A 335 2.48 -17.84 11.80
N PRO A 336 3.04 -19.07 11.99
CA PRO A 336 3.79 -19.50 13.17
C PRO A 336 5.11 -18.72 13.33
N ASN A 337 5.91 -19.04 14.34
CA ASN A 337 7.11 -18.27 14.71
C ASN A 337 6.79 -16.78 14.99
N ALA A 338 5.60 -16.50 15.53
CA ALA A 338 5.17 -15.15 15.88
C ALA A 338 5.78 -14.69 17.21
N PHE A 339 6.18 -13.42 17.29
CA PHE A 339 6.51 -12.79 18.58
C PHE A 339 5.25 -12.46 19.41
N GLY A 340 4.08 -12.46 18.76
CA GLY A 340 2.77 -12.24 19.37
C GLY A 340 2.12 -10.91 18.99
N ILE A 341 1.13 -10.51 19.78
CA ILE A 341 0.28 -9.32 19.57
C ILE A 341 0.08 -8.51 20.84
N ILE A 342 -0.20 -7.21 20.67
CA ILE A 342 -0.54 -6.29 21.76
C ILE A 342 -1.69 -5.39 21.30
N ASN A 343 -2.64 -5.12 22.19
CA ASN A 343 -3.66 -4.08 22.04
C ASN A 343 -3.73 -3.30 23.36
N THR A 344 -3.42 -2.01 23.32
CA THR A 344 -3.32 -1.14 24.50
C THR A 344 -4.63 -0.40 24.81
N ALA A 345 -5.68 -0.62 24.03
CA ALA A 345 -6.99 0.01 24.23
C ALA A 345 -7.46 -0.17 25.70
N PRO A 346 -7.98 0.88 26.38
CA PRO A 346 -8.19 0.85 27.83
C PRO A 346 -9.18 -0.20 28.33
N ASP A 347 -10.05 -0.67 27.43
CA ASP A 347 -11.08 -1.69 27.59
C ASP A 347 -10.61 -3.11 27.21
N VAL A 348 -9.42 -3.27 26.61
CA VAL A 348 -8.83 -4.57 26.21
C VAL A 348 -7.55 -4.89 26.98
N ARG A 349 -6.52 -4.03 26.86
CA ARG A 349 -5.20 -4.18 27.53
C ARG A 349 -4.50 -5.54 27.33
N LEU A 350 -4.59 -6.11 26.14
CA LEU A 350 -3.97 -7.40 25.83
C LEU A 350 -2.48 -7.25 25.51
N ASN A 351 -1.61 -8.02 26.16
CA ASN A 351 -0.20 -8.19 25.79
C ASN A 351 0.14 -9.68 25.58
N ALA A 352 -0.48 -10.30 24.58
CA ALA A 352 -0.20 -11.68 24.18
C ALA A 352 1.08 -11.77 23.33
N SER A 353 2.21 -11.31 23.89
CA SER A 353 3.50 -11.24 23.21
C SER A 353 4.68 -11.57 24.13
N LEU A 354 5.86 -11.75 23.54
CA LEU A 354 7.13 -11.91 24.24
C LEU A 354 7.84 -10.56 24.53
N ALA A 355 7.12 -9.43 24.53
CA ALA A 355 7.67 -8.12 24.84
C ALA A 355 8.34 -8.10 26.23
N PRO A 356 9.59 -7.62 26.38
CA PRO A 356 10.28 -7.58 27.68
C PRO A 356 9.78 -6.43 28.58
N GLU A 357 9.14 -5.42 28.00
CA GLU A 357 8.53 -4.28 28.67
C GLU A 357 7.17 -4.03 28.00
N PRO A 358 6.08 -3.81 28.76
CA PRO A 358 4.79 -3.46 28.15
C PRO A 358 4.89 -2.10 27.46
N PRO A 359 4.49 -1.95 26.18
CA PRO A 359 4.44 -0.64 25.55
C PRO A 359 3.33 0.20 26.19
N ARG A 360 3.48 1.53 26.16
CA ARG A 360 2.40 2.42 26.59
C ARG A 360 1.27 2.43 25.57
N ALA A 361 0.09 2.83 26.01
CA ALA A 361 -1.01 3.20 25.13
C ALA A 361 -0.68 4.48 24.34
N GLY A 362 -1.12 4.52 23.09
CA GLY A 362 -0.94 5.62 22.15
C GLY A 362 -1.65 5.31 20.83
N ARG A 363 -1.34 6.05 19.76
CA ARG A 363 -2.13 6.03 18.51
C ARG A 363 -1.34 5.56 17.27
N ILE A 364 -0.26 4.80 17.49
CA ILE A 364 0.55 4.18 16.44
C ILE A 364 0.23 2.69 16.29
N GLY A 365 -0.22 2.28 15.11
CA GLY A 365 -0.33 0.87 14.72
C GLY A 365 1.01 0.36 14.19
N LEU A 366 1.51 -0.78 14.71
CA LEU A 366 2.85 -1.28 14.42
C LEU A 366 2.84 -2.74 13.90
N PHE A 367 3.30 -2.97 12.68
CA PHE A 367 3.41 -4.31 12.06
C PHE A 367 4.87 -4.71 11.85
N ALA A 368 5.25 -5.94 12.22
CA ALA A 368 6.59 -6.46 11.97
C ALA A 368 6.59 -7.95 11.58
N GLN A 369 7.14 -8.28 10.41
CA GLN A 369 7.30 -9.69 10.00
C GLN A 369 8.35 -10.42 10.87
N SER A 370 9.47 -9.77 11.20
CA SER A 370 10.49 -10.30 12.11
C SER A 370 10.24 -9.90 13.56
N GLY A 371 10.21 -10.88 14.47
CA GLY A 371 10.06 -10.67 15.91
C GLY A 371 11.20 -9.85 16.54
N ALA A 372 12.45 -10.07 16.13
CA ALA A 372 13.60 -9.30 16.61
C ALA A 372 13.53 -7.82 16.20
N ILE A 373 13.01 -7.53 15.00
CA ILE A 373 12.75 -6.16 14.56
C ILE A 373 11.54 -5.57 15.31
N GLY A 374 10.52 -6.38 15.60
CA GLY A 374 9.41 -6.02 16.50
C GLY A 374 9.89 -5.55 17.88
N VAL A 375 10.78 -6.32 18.53
CA VAL A 375 11.44 -5.90 19.80
C VAL A 375 12.18 -4.59 19.61
N ALA A 376 13.02 -4.48 18.57
CA ALA A 376 13.81 -3.27 18.33
C ALA A 376 12.93 -2.02 18.11
N LEU A 377 11.76 -2.16 17.47
CA LEU A 377 10.78 -1.10 17.29
C LEU A 377 10.04 -0.75 18.58
N LEU A 378 9.51 -1.75 19.30
CA LEU A 378 8.83 -1.55 20.59
C LEU A 378 9.75 -0.88 21.62
N SER A 379 11.01 -1.34 21.76
CA SER A 379 11.99 -0.70 22.64
C SER A 379 12.40 0.69 22.17
N ARG A 380 12.36 1.01 20.86
CA ARG A 380 12.60 2.38 20.37
C ARG A 380 11.45 3.33 20.68
N LEU A 381 10.21 2.85 20.71
CA LEU A 381 9.04 3.63 21.12
C LEU A 381 8.90 3.74 22.65
N HIS A 382 9.31 2.72 23.40
CA HIS A 382 9.25 2.70 24.87
C HIS A 382 10.38 3.51 25.52
N ARG A 383 11.64 3.39 25.05
CA ARG A 383 12.80 3.95 25.76
C ARG A 383 12.75 5.47 25.84
N ARG A 384 12.94 5.97 27.06
CA ARG A 384 13.13 7.40 27.38
C ARG A 384 14.47 8.00 26.88
N GLY A 385 15.28 7.26 26.12
CA GLY A 385 16.56 7.75 25.58
C GLY A 385 17.18 6.83 24.51
N GLY A 386 18.07 7.41 23.69
CA GLY A 386 18.81 6.70 22.64
C GLY A 386 18.21 6.75 21.22
N GLY A 387 17.41 7.77 20.89
CA GLY A 387 16.77 7.96 19.58
C GLY A 387 16.14 9.34 19.46
N VAL A 388 15.16 9.51 18.57
CA VAL A 388 14.21 10.63 18.70
C VAL A 388 13.44 10.44 20.00
N THR A 389 13.34 11.49 20.79
CA THR A 389 13.03 11.35 22.20
C THR A 389 11.55 11.55 22.52
N GLY A 390 11.12 10.83 23.55
CA GLY A 390 9.77 10.85 24.08
C GLY A 390 8.98 9.59 23.80
N VAL A 391 8.15 9.23 24.77
CA VAL A 391 7.37 7.99 24.72
C VAL A 391 6.07 8.23 23.96
N THR A 392 5.98 7.74 22.72
CA THR A 392 4.68 7.52 22.06
C THR A 392 4.32 6.06 22.22
N GLY A 393 3.13 5.77 22.73
CA GLY A 393 2.62 4.42 22.81
C GLY A 393 2.13 3.87 21.47
N VAL A 394 1.99 2.55 21.39
CA VAL A 394 1.26 1.90 20.29
C VAL A 394 -0.22 1.83 20.64
N SER A 395 -1.10 1.83 19.63
CA SER A 395 -2.49 1.40 19.78
C SER A 395 -2.53 -0.14 19.76
N THR A 396 -1.97 -0.70 18.70
CA THR A 396 -1.90 -2.14 18.45
C THR A 396 -0.54 -2.52 17.84
N PHE A 397 -0.03 -3.68 18.20
CA PHE A 397 1.17 -4.28 17.62
C PHE A 397 0.89 -5.70 17.14
N VAL A 398 1.37 -6.03 15.94
CA VAL A 398 1.24 -7.37 15.34
C VAL A 398 2.59 -7.84 14.82
N SER A 399 3.09 -8.94 15.38
CA SER A 399 4.19 -9.70 14.76
C SER A 399 3.66 -10.93 14.05
N SER A 400 3.68 -10.91 12.72
CA SER A 400 3.14 -12.02 11.91
C SER A 400 4.01 -13.28 11.88
N GLY A 401 5.25 -13.20 12.37
CA GLY A 401 6.26 -14.24 12.19
C GLY A 401 6.38 -14.63 10.72
N ASN A 402 6.31 -15.94 10.44
CA ASN A 402 6.35 -16.49 9.09
C ASN A 402 5.24 -15.98 8.15
N ARG A 403 4.16 -15.35 8.68
CA ARG A 403 3.04 -14.78 7.93
C ARG A 403 2.28 -15.84 7.10
N ALA A 404 1.94 -16.95 7.74
CA ALA A 404 1.30 -18.11 7.11
C ALA A 404 -0.21 -17.95 6.86
N ASP A 405 -0.86 -16.95 7.45
CA ASP A 405 -2.28 -16.70 7.23
C ASP A 405 -2.65 -15.21 7.36
N VAL A 406 -2.62 -14.63 8.56
CA VAL A 406 -2.83 -13.18 8.73
C VAL A 406 -1.62 -12.41 8.19
N SER A 407 -1.88 -11.40 7.35
CA SER A 407 -0.87 -10.63 6.64
C SER A 407 -0.96 -9.13 6.93
N GLY A 408 0.03 -8.36 6.44
CA GLY A 408 -0.02 -6.89 6.52
C GLY A 408 -1.21 -6.29 5.78
N ASN A 409 -1.76 -6.98 4.76
CA ASN A 409 -2.97 -6.53 4.08
C ASN A 409 -4.20 -6.60 5.00
N ASP A 410 -4.39 -7.70 5.73
CA ASP A 410 -5.49 -7.86 6.69
C ASP A 410 -5.44 -6.76 7.78
N VAL A 411 -4.23 -6.48 8.30
CA VAL A 411 -4.05 -5.48 9.37
C VAL A 411 -4.23 -4.04 8.84
N LEU A 412 -3.86 -3.76 7.58
CA LEU A 412 -4.21 -2.48 6.92
C LEU A 412 -5.71 -2.29 6.71
N GLN A 413 -6.49 -3.37 6.51
CA GLN A 413 -7.96 -3.30 6.39
C GLN A 413 -8.61 -2.95 7.73
N TYR A 414 -8.06 -3.47 8.84
CA TYR A 414 -8.43 -3.10 10.21
C TYR A 414 -8.08 -1.64 10.52
N TRP A 415 -6.81 -1.24 10.35
CA TRP A 415 -6.36 0.11 10.67
C TRP A 415 -7.01 1.21 9.83
N TYR A 416 -7.61 0.89 8.69
CA TYR A 416 -8.36 1.86 7.88
C TYR A 416 -9.53 2.47 8.67
N GLU A 417 -10.32 1.66 9.38
CA GLU A 417 -11.51 2.12 10.15
C GLU A 417 -11.25 2.26 11.66
N ASP A 418 -10.17 1.68 12.22
CA ASP A 418 -9.83 1.72 13.64
C ASP A 418 -9.68 3.15 14.21
N PRO A 419 -10.55 3.63 15.13
CA PRO A 419 -10.50 5.00 15.65
C PRO A 419 -9.31 5.25 16.60
N ASP A 420 -8.60 4.21 17.06
CA ASP A 420 -7.46 4.35 17.98
C ASP A 420 -6.10 4.40 17.28
N THR A 421 -6.05 4.17 15.97
CA THR A 421 -4.81 4.25 15.17
C THR A 421 -4.84 5.44 14.22
N ASP A 422 -3.94 6.41 14.42
CA ASP A 422 -3.75 7.55 13.51
C ASP A 422 -2.63 7.30 12.48
N VAL A 423 -1.54 6.67 12.90
CA VAL A 423 -0.33 6.46 12.10
C VAL A 423 0.03 4.98 12.06
N VAL A 424 0.34 4.48 10.87
CA VAL A 424 0.71 3.08 10.64
C VAL A 424 2.19 2.96 10.30
N LEU A 425 2.92 2.12 11.04
CA LEU A 425 4.31 1.78 10.79
C LEU A 425 4.44 0.28 10.45
N MET A 426 5.05 -0.06 9.32
CA MET A 426 5.23 -1.45 8.91
C MET A 426 6.69 -1.79 8.57
N TYR A 427 7.20 -2.87 9.16
CA TYR A 427 8.39 -3.58 8.67
C TYR A 427 7.98 -4.82 7.88
N LEU A 428 8.31 -4.84 6.59
CA LEU A 428 7.93 -5.88 5.64
C LEU A 428 9.19 -6.51 5.02
N GLU A 429 9.36 -7.83 5.12
CA GLU A 429 10.34 -8.58 4.32
C GLU A 429 9.77 -8.90 2.93
N SER A 430 8.43 -9.05 2.84
CA SER A 430 7.73 -9.03 1.56
C SER A 430 6.31 -8.48 1.68
N ILE A 431 5.85 -7.90 0.58
CA ILE A 431 4.53 -7.30 0.38
C ILE A 431 3.45 -8.38 0.09
N GLY A 432 3.85 -9.58 -0.34
CA GLY A 432 2.93 -10.70 -0.57
C GLY A 432 2.19 -10.61 -1.91
N ASN A 433 1.10 -9.83 -1.97
CA ASN A 433 0.41 -9.43 -3.20
C ASN A 433 0.54 -7.91 -3.35
N PRO A 434 1.48 -7.41 -4.18
CA PRO A 434 1.69 -5.99 -4.40
C PRO A 434 0.50 -5.24 -4.98
N ARG A 435 -0.33 -5.82 -5.87
CA ARG A 435 -1.56 -5.16 -6.36
C ARG A 435 -2.51 -4.82 -5.22
N LYS A 436 -2.89 -5.83 -4.41
CA LYS A 436 -3.77 -5.66 -3.25
C LYS A 436 -3.14 -4.71 -2.23
N PHE A 437 -1.85 -4.87 -1.90
CA PHE A 437 -1.17 -3.95 -0.99
C PHE A 437 -1.22 -2.51 -1.50
N THR A 438 -0.95 -2.25 -2.79
CA THR A 438 -0.92 -0.89 -3.35
C THR A 438 -2.31 -0.24 -3.37
N ARG A 439 -3.37 -1.02 -3.70
CA ARG A 439 -4.78 -0.61 -3.57
C ARG A 439 -5.14 -0.22 -2.13
N LEU A 440 -4.78 -1.07 -1.17
CA LEU A 440 -5.06 -0.83 0.26
C LEU A 440 -4.23 0.34 0.81
N ALA A 441 -2.96 0.41 0.46
CA ALA A 441 -2.04 1.46 0.87
C ALA A 441 -2.51 2.83 0.39
N ARG A 442 -2.92 3.00 -0.88
CA ARG A 442 -3.47 4.28 -1.37
C ARG A 442 -4.70 4.72 -0.58
N ARG A 443 -5.62 3.79 -0.29
CA ARG A 443 -6.84 4.10 0.48
C ARG A 443 -6.52 4.46 1.94
N THR A 444 -5.64 3.72 2.59
CA THR A 444 -5.23 4.01 3.98
C THR A 444 -4.40 5.28 4.07
N ALA A 445 -3.42 5.49 3.20
CA ALA A 445 -2.54 6.67 3.18
C ALA A 445 -3.30 8.00 3.00
N ALA A 446 -4.42 8.02 2.26
CA ALA A 446 -5.26 9.20 2.12
C ALA A 446 -5.90 9.65 3.45
N ALA A 447 -6.27 8.69 4.31
CA ALA A 447 -6.87 8.93 5.61
C ALA A 447 -5.81 9.09 6.73
N LYS A 448 -4.78 8.23 6.73
CA LYS A 448 -3.87 7.95 7.85
C LYS A 448 -2.43 7.73 7.33
N PRO A 449 -1.41 8.42 7.85
CA PRO A 449 -0.04 8.27 7.36
C PRO A 449 0.49 6.83 7.49
N LEU A 450 1.01 6.30 6.38
CA LEU A 450 1.54 4.93 6.28
C LEU A 450 3.04 4.96 5.97
N VAL A 451 3.86 4.65 6.98
CA VAL A 451 5.33 4.58 6.86
C VAL A 451 5.76 3.12 6.77
N VAL A 452 6.62 2.79 5.81
CA VAL A 452 7.04 1.42 5.53
C VAL A 452 8.55 1.33 5.37
N VAL A 453 9.15 0.29 5.96
CA VAL A 453 10.50 -0.19 5.63
C VAL A 453 10.38 -1.55 4.96
N GLN A 454 10.87 -1.67 3.74
CA GLN A 454 11.06 -2.97 3.10
C GLN A 454 12.46 -3.53 3.39
N GLY A 455 12.53 -4.66 4.07
CA GLY A 455 13.75 -5.46 4.27
C GLY A 455 14.09 -6.35 3.06
N ALA A 456 15.12 -7.20 3.20
CA ALA A 456 15.51 -8.22 2.21
C ALA A 456 15.70 -7.72 0.74
N ARG A 457 16.11 -6.46 0.57
CA ARG A 457 16.14 -5.74 -0.72
C ARG A 457 17.02 -6.36 -1.82
N HIS A 458 18.01 -7.17 -1.46
CA HIS A 458 19.06 -7.65 -2.37
C HIS A 458 19.27 -9.18 -2.34
N GLY A 459 18.20 -9.95 -2.16
CA GLY A 459 18.22 -11.40 -2.35
C GLY A 459 17.73 -12.21 -1.15
N ALA A 460 17.40 -13.48 -1.44
CA ALA A 460 16.53 -14.35 -0.66
C ALA A 460 15.08 -13.81 -0.54
N GLY A 461 14.13 -14.53 -1.15
CA GLY A 461 12.70 -14.31 -0.89
C GLY A 461 12.33 -14.63 0.57
N PRO A 462 11.14 -14.19 1.03
CA PRO A 462 10.72 -14.37 2.42
C PRO A 462 10.72 -15.84 2.83
N ARG A 463 11.46 -16.17 3.89
CA ARG A 463 11.64 -17.56 4.35
C ARG A 463 10.34 -18.20 4.84
N GLY A 464 9.42 -17.39 5.36
CA GLY A 464 8.20 -17.85 6.02
C GLY A 464 7.05 -18.26 5.09
N HIS A 465 7.02 -17.82 3.82
CA HIS A 465 5.83 -17.98 2.98
C HIS A 465 6.14 -17.83 1.48
N ALA A 466 5.31 -18.43 0.63
CA ALA A 466 5.37 -18.18 -0.81
C ALA A 466 4.92 -16.76 -1.15
N VAL A 467 5.58 -16.12 -2.12
CA VAL A 467 5.13 -14.89 -2.76
C VAL A 467 5.30 -15.01 -4.28
N ARG A 468 4.44 -14.34 -5.05
CA ARG A 468 4.63 -14.22 -6.48
C ARG A 468 5.79 -13.26 -6.71
N ALA A 469 6.90 -13.74 -7.26
CA ALA A 469 8.08 -12.91 -7.50
C ALA A 469 7.76 -11.83 -8.54
N THR A 470 8.02 -10.57 -8.19
CA THR A 470 8.02 -9.47 -9.16
C THR A 470 9.28 -9.53 -10.02
N ARG A 471 9.15 -9.10 -11.28
CA ARG A 471 10.23 -8.93 -12.26
C ARG A 471 10.69 -7.47 -12.35
N LEU A 472 10.06 -6.56 -11.59
CA LEU A 472 10.38 -5.14 -11.57
C LEU A 472 11.62 -4.85 -10.70
N PRO A 473 12.45 -3.85 -11.06
CA PRO A 473 13.49 -3.33 -10.19
C PRO A 473 12.97 -2.84 -8.84
N HIS A 474 13.82 -2.90 -7.80
CA HIS A 474 13.43 -2.41 -6.46
C HIS A 474 13.02 -0.94 -6.47
N GLU A 475 13.72 -0.09 -7.24
CA GLU A 475 13.36 1.34 -7.37
C GLU A 475 12.00 1.54 -8.05
N THR A 476 11.64 0.72 -9.03
CA THR A 476 10.29 0.74 -9.62
C THR A 476 9.23 0.42 -8.59
N VAL A 477 9.42 -0.62 -7.77
CA VAL A 477 8.50 -0.96 -6.67
C VAL A 477 8.43 0.17 -5.63
N SER A 478 9.58 0.73 -5.25
CA SER A 478 9.72 1.87 -4.33
C SER A 478 8.97 3.12 -4.82
N ALA A 479 9.03 3.42 -6.12
CA ALA A 479 8.31 4.52 -6.75
C ALA A 479 6.79 4.28 -6.78
N LEU A 480 6.34 3.07 -7.12
CA LEU A 480 4.91 2.71 -7.12
C LEU A 480 4.30 2.76 -5.71
N LEU A 481 5.04 2.35 -4.68
CA LEU A 481 4.64 2.51 -3.28
C LEU A 481 4.46 4.00 -2.92
N ARG A 482 5.41 4.86 -3.31
CA ARG A 482 5.32 6.32 -3.07
C ARG A 482 4.16 6.96 -3.85
N GLN A 483 3.82 6.49 -5.06
CA GLN A 483 2.62 6.92 -5.81
C GLN A 483 1.30 6.52 -5.08
N ALA A 484 1.33 5.48 -4.25
CA ALA A 484 0.25 5.07 -3.36
C ALA A 484 0.31 5.73 -1.96
N GLY A 485 1.07 6.82 -1.80
CA GLY A 485 1.15 7.58 -0.55
C GLY A 485 1.93 6.90 0.57
N VAL A 486 2.60 5.78 0.27
CA VAL A 486 3.46 5.09 1.23
C VAL A 486 4.73 5.89 1.42
N ILE A 487 5.01 6.25 2.67
CA ILE A 487 6.26 6.87 3.09
C ILE A 487 7.30 5.75 3.21
N HIS A 488 7.84 5.33 2.07
CA HIS A 488 8.85 4.27 1.99
C HIS A 488 10.23 4.81 2.34
N VAL A 489 10.75 4.39 3.50
CA VAL A 489 12.02 4.81 4.10
C VAL A 489 12.99 3.62 4.21
N ASP A 490 14.27 3.92 4.40
CA ASP A 490 15.34 2.93 4.20
C ASP A 490 15.80 2.24 5.48
N THR A 491 15.52 2.84 6.65
CA THR A 491 15.95 2.30 7.94
C THR A 491 14.83 2.24 8.98
N ILE A 492 14.95 1.28 9.90
CA ILE A 492 14.17 1.17 11.15
C ILE A 492 14.31 2.43 12.03
N THR A 493 15.32 3.26 11.78
CA THR A 493 15.48 4.58 12.42
C THR A 493 14.53 5.59 11.81
N GLU A 494 14.58 5.78 10.48
CA GLU A 494 13.68 6.69 9.75
C GLU A 494 12.20 6.30 9.92
N LEU A 495 11.88 5.00 10.05
CA LEU A 495 10.53 4.50 10.33
C LEU A 495 9.95 5.08 11.63
N VAL A 496 10.73 5.04 12.71
CA VAL A 496 10.34 5.57 14.02
C VAL A 496 10.41 7.10 14.00
N ASP A 497 11.49 7.67 13.49
CA ASP A 497 11.75 9.11 13.45
C ASP A 497 10.68 9.88 12.64
N THR A 498 10.16 9.30 11.56
CA THR A 498 9.08 9.85 10.74
C THR A 498 7.71 9.55 11.35
N GLY A 499 7.51 8.34 11.89
CA GLY A 499 6.28 7.96 12.59
C GLY A 499 5.99 8.83 13.82
N LEU A 500 7.02 9.16 14.60
CA LEU A 500 6.92 10.04 15.77
C LEU A 500 6.60 11.50 15.38
N LEU A 501 7.02 11.96 14.21
CA LEU A 501 6.66 13.28 13.68
C LEU A 501 5.16 13.32 13.33
N LEU A 502 4.73 12.36 12.50
CA LEU A 502 3.35 12.23 12.02
C LEU A 502 2.34 12.01 13.16
N ALA A 503 2.72 11.27 14.21
CA ALA A 503 1.84 10.98 15.35
C ALA A 503 1.80 12.10 16.40
N ARG A 504 2.46 13.24 16.18
CA ARG A 504 2.56 14.33 17.16
C ARG A 504 2.35 15.73 16.58
N GLN A 505 2.70 15.97 15.32
CA GLN A 505 2.76 17.30 14.71
C GLN A 505 1.84 17.40 13.47
N PRO A 506 1.32 18.58 13.14
CA PRO A 506 0.49 18.80 11.94
C PRO A 506 1.27 18.60 10.64
N LEU A 507 0.56 18.34 9.53
CA LEU A 507 1.17 18.25 8.20
C LEU A 507 1.54 19.66 7.67
N PRO A 508 2.75 19.86 7.14
CA PRO A 508 3.21 21.16 6.66
C PRO A 508 2.50 21.60 5.37
N GLY A 509 2.30 22.92 5.23
CA GLY A 509 1.72 23.54 4.03
C GLY A 509 2.57 23.35 2.76
N GLY A 510 3.88 23.18 2.93
CA GLY A 510 4.86 23.14 1.85
C GLY A 510 6.29 22.88 2.36
N PRO A 511 7.32 23.17 1.54
CA PRO A 511 8.71 22.85 1.86
C PRO A 511 9.48 23.98 2.58
N ARG A 512 8.84 25.09 2.98
CA ARG A 512 9.54 26.27 3.53
C ARG A 512 9.82 26.10 5.03
N VAL A 513 11.09 26.20 5.43
CA VAL A 513 11.52 25.87 6.81
C VAL A 513 12.17 27.07 7.48
N ALA A 514 11.64 27.50 8.63
CA ALA A 514 12.35 28.39 9.53
C ALA A 514 13.34 27.58 10.39
N ILE A 515 14.57 28.08 10.55
CA ILE A 515 15.58 27.49 11.43
C ILE A 515 15.95 28.54 12.48
N LEU A 516 15.87 28.20 13.77
CA LEU A 516 16.21 29.09 14.87
C LEU A 516 16.88 28.33 16.02
N GLY A 517 17.78 28.96 16.77
CA GLY A 517 18.39 28.27 17.93
C GLY A 517 19.63 28.94 18.50
N ASN A 518 20.25 28.33 19.52
CA ASN A 518 21.38 28.90 20.27
C ASN A 518 22.77 28.45 19.76
N SER A 519 22.85 28.00 18.50
CA SER A 519 24.09 27.54 17.86
C SER A 519 24.07 27.79 16.35
N GLU A 520 24.88 28.74 15.89
CA GLU A 520 25.09 29.02 14.45
C GLU A 520 25.51 27.75 13.69
N SER A 521 26.51 27.00 14.19
CA SER A 521 27.02 25.80 13.51
C SER A 521 25.96 24.70 13.34
N LEU A 522 25.12 24.47 14.36
CA LEU A 522 24.03 23.49 14.26
C LEU A 522 22.89 24.01 13.36
N GLY A 523 22.66 25.33 13.33
CA GLY A 523 21.77 25.99 12.39
C GLY A 523 22.21 25.83 10.93
N LEU A 524 23.51 25.98 10.65
CA LEU A 524 24.09 25.77 9.32
C LEU A 524 24.01 24.31 8.86
N LEU A 525 24.37 23.34 9.73
CA LEU A 525 24.19 21.91 9.43
C LEU A 525 22.73 21.55 9.12
N THR A 526 21.78 22.17 9.81
CA THR A 526 20.34 22.01 9.54
C THR A 526 19.93 22.65 8.21
N TYR A 527 20.51 23.80 7.85
CA TYR A 527 20.26 24.49 6.59
C TYR A 527 20.78 23.69 5.39
N ASP A 528 22.01 23.20 5.45
CA ASP A 528 22.61 22.40 4.38
C ASP A 528 21.90 21.05 4.21
N ALA A 529 21.51 20.40 5.32
CA ALA A 529 20.67 19.21 5.27
C ALA A 529 19.30 19.49 4.62
N CYS A 530 18.68 20.65 4.92
CA CYS A 530 17.40 21.03 4.31
C CYS A 530 17.54 21.19 2.79
N LEU A 531 18.63 21.81 2.31
CA LEU A 531 18.89 21.91 0.87
C LEU A 531 19.14 20.53 0.22
N ALA A 532 19.88 19.64 0.90
CA ALA A 532 20.18 18.30 0.39
C ALA A 532 18.94 17.40 0.24
N GLU A 533 17.98 17.50 1.17
CA GLU A 533 16.70 16.77 1.13
C GLU A 533 15.60 17.55 0.34
N GLY A 534 15.95 18.62 -0.38
CA GLY A 534 15.06 19.34 -1.30
C GLY A 534 14.05 20.29 -0.65
N LEU A 535 14.21 20.63 0.63
CA LEU A 535 13.44 21.65 1.32
C LEU A 535 13.94 23.06 0.98
N ARG A 536 13.18 24.08 1.42
CA ARG A 536 13.48 25.51 1.19
C ARG A 536 13.70 26.21 2.54
N PRO A 537 14.89 26.04 3.16
CA PRO A 537 15.18 26.69 4.43
C PRO A 537 15.38 28.20 4.24
N HIS A 538 14.90 28.99 5.20
CA HIS A 538 15.32 30.37 5.38
C HIS A 538 16.67 30.43 6.09
N ARG A 539 17.36 31.59 6.02
CA ARG A 539 18.63 31.79 6.74
C ARG A 539 18.43 31.51 8.25
N PRO A 540 19.28 30.69 8.90
CA PRO A 540 19.14 30.39 10.32
C PRO A 540 19.18 31.65 11.19
N ARG A 541 18.25 31.75 12.14
CA ARG A 541 18.20 32.76 13.19
C ARG A 541 18.97 32.26 14.41
N ASP A 542 20.24 32.60 14.51
CA ASP A 542 20.99 32.42 15.75
C ASP A 542 20.42 33.34 16.85
N LEU A 543 20.23 32.76 18.03
CA LEU A 543 19.82 33.42 19.28
C LEU A 543 21.03 33.63 20.21
N THR A 544 22.22 33.16 19.80
CA THR A 544 23.47 33.03 20.55
C THR A 544 23.40 32.01 21.69
N THR A 545 24.57 31.54 22.15
CA THR A 545 24.70 30.58 23.25
C THR A 545 24.14 31.07 24.60
N ALA A 546 23.87 32.38 24.73
CA ALA A 546 23.29 32.99 25.91
C ALA A 546 21.74 33.04 25.91
N ALA A 547 21.08 32.53 24.86
CA ALA A 547 19.62 32.56 24.72
C ALA A 547 18.88 31.92 25.91
N SER A 548 17.96 32.66 26.50
CA SER A 548 17.07 32.16 27.54
C SER A 548 15.87 31.41 26.94
N ALA A 549 15.15 30.66 27.78
CA ALA A 549 13.89 30.02 27.38
C ALA A 549 12.86 31.04 26.84
N ALA A 550 12.86 32.29 27.33
CA ALA A 550 11.98 33.34 26.83
C ALA A 550 12.35 33.79 25.40
N ASP A 551 13.64 33.82 25.06
CA ASP A 551 14.11 34.15 23.71
C ASP A 551 13.71 33.08 22.70
N PHE A 552 13.84 31.80 23.08
CA PHE A 552 13.31 30.68 22.30
C PHE A 552 11.79 30.75 22.11
N HIS A 553 11.02 31.06 23.16
CA HIS A 553 9.57 31.23 23.07
C HIS A 553 9.18 32.35 22.08
N ALA A 554 9.80 33.52 22.20
CA ALA A 554 9.53 34.67 21.34
C ALA A 554 9.95 34.41 19.88
N ALA A 555 11.10 33.76 19.66
CA ALA A 555 11.57 33.41 18.32
C ALA A 555 10.69 32.37 17.64
N LEU A 556 10.27 31.31 18.36
CA LEU A 556 9.39 30.27 17.84
C LEU A 556 7.98 30.81 17.54
N SER A 557 7.41 31.60 18.46
CA SER A 557 6.08 32.22 18.25
C SER A 557 6.06 33.12 17.01
N HIS A 558 7.13 33.88 16.76
CA HIS A 558 7.27 34.70 15.56
C HIS A 558 7.41 33.85 14.28
N ALA A 559 8.23 32.79 14.31
CA ALA A 559 8.40 31.88 13.17
C ALA A 559 7.11 31.12 12.79
N LEU A 560 6.30 30.76 13.79
CA LEU A 560 4.99 30.12 13.58
C LEU A 560 3.93 31.10 13.05
N ALA A 561 3.94 32.36 13.51
CA ALA A 561 3.03 33.39 13.02
C ALA A 561 3.33 33.85 11.58
N ASP A 562 4.55 33.67 11.09
CA ASP A 562 4.97 34.07 9.75
C ASP A 562 4.58 33.03 8.68
N ASP A 563 3.78 33.45 7.70
CA ASP A 563 3.30 32.62 6.59
C ASP A 563 4.31 32.45 5.45
N ALA A 564 5.53 32.99 5.58
CA ALA A 564 6.68 32.54 4.81
C ALA A 564 7.15 31.12 5.21
N ASN A 565 6.67 30.58 6.33
CA ASN A 565 7.11 29.31 6.91
C ASN A 565 6.01 28.23 6.86
N ASP A 566 6.38 27.03 6.43
CA ASP A 566 5.52 25.84 6.46
C ASP A 566 5.85 24.89 7.63
N ALA A 567 7.06 24.99 8.19
CA ALA A 567 7.58 24.21 9.32
C ALA A 567 8.67 25.00 10.07
N VAL A 568 8.95 24.62 11.32
CA VAL A 568 10.02 25.23 12.14
C VAL A 568 10.94 24.15 12.74
N VAL A 569 12.25 24.30 12.56
CA VAL A 569 13.28 23.48 13.21
C VAL A 569 14.06 24.32 14.22
N VAL A 570 14.03 23.88 15.48
CA VAL A 570 14.68 24.54 16.61
C VAL A 570 15.99 23.82 16.94
N THR A 571 17.14 24.50 16.86
CA THR A 571 18.43 23.93 17.23
C THR A 571 18.81 24.28 18.68
N ALA A 572 19.21 23.28 19.47
CA ALA A 572 19.47 23.43 20.89
C ALA A 572 20.77 22.71 21.33
N ILE A 573 21.70 23.48 21.90
CA ILE A 573 22.88 22.98 22.63
C ILE A 573 22.79 23.37 24.12
N PRO A 574 23.49 22.67 25.02
CA PRO A 574 23.47 23.00 26.45
C PRO A 574 23.94 24.44 26.73
N ALA A 575 23.28 25.10 27.67
CA ALA A 575 23.76 26.36 28.22
C ALA A 575 25.04 26.11 29.06
N VAL A 576 26.05 26.96 28.92
CA VAL A 576 27.32 26.82 29.65
C VAL A 576 27.18 27.42 31.06
N GLY A 577 26.62 26.64 31.98
CA GLY A 577 26.42 27.02 33.38
C GLY A 577 25.87 25.87 34.23
N GLU A 578 25.91 26.00 35.56
CA GLU A 578 25.46 24.94 36.47
C GLU A 578 23.93 24.84 36.58
N GLY A 579 23.36 23.69 36.23
CA GLY A 579 22.02 23.27 36.68
C GLY A 579 21.10 22.69 35.60
N SER A 580 20.51 21.53 35.88
CA SER A 580 19.55 20.83 35.01
C SER A 580 18.18 21.51 34.85
N VAL A 581 17.98 22.68 35.45
CA VAL A 581 16.71 23.44 35.44
C VAL A 581 16.43 24.08 34.07
N GLY A 582 17.47 24.41 33.30
CA GLY A 582 17.34 25.04 31.99
C GLY A 582 16.53 24.22 30.98
N ASP A 583 16.80 22.91 30.90
CA ASP A 583 16.13 21.97 29.99
C ASP A 583 14.60 21.94 30.17
N ALA A 584 14.13 22.00 31.43
CA ALA A 584 12.71 21.99 31.74
C ALA A 584 12.02 23.31 31.38
N ALA A 585 12.68 24.44 31.64
CA ALA A 585 12.19 25.77 31.27
C ALA A 585 12.14 25.95 29.74
N LEU A 586 13.17 25.48 29.02
CA LEU A 586 13.22 25.49 27.56
C LEU A 586 12.13 24.58 26.96
N ALA A 587 11.93 23.38 27.50
CA ALA A 587 10.87 22.49 27.06
C ALA A 587 9.46 23.12 27.18
N GLU A 588 9.20 23.83 28.28
CA GLU A 588 7.91 24.49 28.50
C GLU A 588 7.73 25.72 27.61
N ALA A 589 8.78 26.54 27.46
CA ALA A 589 8.78 27.68 26.55
C ALA A 589 8.45 27.28 25.10
N LEU A 590 9.05 26.19 24.61
CA LEU A 590 8.81 25.66 23.27
C LEU A 590 7.39 25.08 23.12
N ARG A 591 6.90 24.31 24.11
CA ARG A 591 5.51 23.82 24.14
C ARG A 591 4.50 24.96 24.10
N SER A 592 4.70 25.97 24.94
CA SER A 592 3.79 27.11 25.07
C SER A 592 3.68 27.90 23.76
N ALA A 593 4.79 28.11 23.07
CA ALA A 593 4.81 28.75 21.75
C ALA A 593 4.11 27.89 20.68
N ALA A 594 4.39 26.59 20.63
CA ALA A 594 3.77 25.67 19.67
C ALA A 594 2.25 25.53 19.88
N ALA A 595 1.78 25.50 21.14
CA ALA A 595 0.37 25.43 21.48
C ALA A 595 -0.43 26.67 21.06
N ALA A 596 0.21 27.84 20.94
CA ALA A 596 -0.42 29.07 20.48
C ALA A 596 -0.66 29.11 18.95
N ALA A 597 0.03 28.25 18.18
CA ALA A 597 -0.07 28.20 16.72
C ALA A 597 0.07 26.76 16.18
N PRO A 598 -0.89 25.86 16.46
CA PRO A 598 -0.79 24.41 16.22
C PRO A 598 -0.93 23.98 14.74
N SER A 599 -0.75 24.88 13.78
CA SER A 599 -0.95 24.63 12.34
C SER A 599 0.32 24.26 11.57
N LYS A 600 1.51 24.54 12.11
CA LYS A 600 2.82 24.31 11.47
C LYS A 600 3.68 23.39 12.34
N PRO A 601 4.28 22.30 11.82
CA PRO A 601 5.06 21.36 12.62
C PRO A 601 6.33 22.00 13.20
N VAL A 602 6.58 21.71 14.47
CA VAL A 602 7.80 22.08 15.19
C VAL A 602 8.64 20.83 15.46
N LEU A 603 9.94 20.93 15.20
CA LEU A 603 10.93 19.89 15.47
C LEU A 603 12.08 20.49 16.28
N VAL A 604 12.70 19.70 17.17
CA VAL A 604 13.92 20.10 17.88
C VAL A 604 15.10 19.25 17.39
N VAL A 605 16.25 19.86 17.13
CA VAL A 605 17.54 19.18 16.95
C VAL A 605 18.40 19.49 18.16
N HIS A 606 18.96 18.47 18.81
CA HIS A 606 19.76 18.64 20.02
C HIS A 606 21.06 17.83 20.00
N VAL A 607 22.09 18.38 20.66
CA VAL A 607 23.37 17.69 20.92
C VAL A 607 23.49 17.45 22.42
N GLU A 608 23.70 16.18 22.81
CA GLU A 608 23.87 15.65 24.19
C GLU A 608 22.76 15.97 25.23
N LEU A 609 21.77 16.81 24.92
CA LEU A 609 20.65 17.17 25.80
C LEU A 609 19.61 16.03 26.01
N GLY A 610 20.00 14.98 26.73
CA GLY A 610 19.11 13.92 27.19
C GLY A 610 18.03 14.38 28.18
N GLY A 611 18.22 15.53 28.84
CA GLY A 611 17.24 16.16 29.74
C GLY A 611 16.10 16.81 28.98
N LEU A 612 16.40 17.77 28.09
CA LEU A 612 15.44 18.49 27.23
C LEU A 612 14.54 17.51 26.47
N ALA A 613 15.17 16.49 25.89
CA ALA A 613 14.55 15.31 25.28
C ALA A 613 13.43 14.68 26.15
N ALA A 614 13.74 14.36 27.41
CA ALA A 614 12.78 13.79 28.35
C ALA A 614 11.74 14.84 28.82
N ALA A 615 12.15 16.09 29.00
CA ALA A 615 11.32 17.18 29.49
C ALA A 615 10.24 17.60 28.49
N LEU A 616 10.57 17.73 27.19
CA LEU A 616 9.62 17.96 26.09
C LEU A 616 8.51 16.90 26.07
N SER A 617 8.88 15.68 26.47
CA SER A 617 8.09 14.46 26.38
C SER A 617 7.30 14.09 27.64
N ALA A 618 7.41 14.87 28.71
CA ALA A 618 6.79 14.56 30.01
C ALA A 618 5.34 15.09 30.15
N ALA A 619 4.88 15.93 29.22
CA ALA A 619 3.69 16.77 29.38
C ALA A 619 2.33 16.05 29.37
N THR A 620 2.27 14.75 29.04
CA THR A 620 1.03 13.97 28.98
C THR A 620 1.06 12.76 29.92
N SER A 621 0.73 12.99 31.19
CA SER A 621 0.38 11.94 32.16
C SER A 621 -1.02 12.22 32.70
N THR A 622 -2.03 11.55 32.16
CA THR A 622 -3.42 11.58 32.65
C THR A 622 -3.67 10.63 33.82
N ALA A 623 -2.64 9.94 34.31
CA ALA A 623 -2.70 9.29 35.63
C ALA A 623 -2.80 10.38 36.72
N PRO A 624 -3.78 10.31 37.65
CA PRO A 624 -3.90 11.29 38.71
C PRO A 624 -2.64 11.25 39.59
N GLN A 625 -2.01 12.40 39.79
CA GLN A 625 -0.98 12.56 40.81
C GLN A 625 -1.57 12.14 42.17
N PRO A 626 -0.93 11.23 42.93
CA PRO A 626 -1.37 10.94 44.28
C PRO A 626 -1.25 12.21 45.11
N THR A 627 -2.38 12.74 45.58
CA THR A 627 -2.39 13.97 46.36
C THR A 627 -1.48 13.79 47.58
N PRO A 628 -0.46 14.63 47.79
CA PRO A 628 0.41 14.47 48.94
C PRO A 628 -0.41 14.71 50.21
N GLY A 629 -0.72 13.61 50.92
CA GLY A 629 -1.37 13.69 52.22
C GLY A 629 -0.53 14.53 53.19
N PRO A 630 -1.15 15.25 54.13
CA PRO A 630 -0.43 16.15 55.03
C PRO A 630 0.65 15.36 55.79
N ALA A 631 1.91 15.74 55.59
CA ALA A 631 3.05 15.05 56.19
C ALA A 631 2.97 15.13 57.73
N PRO A 632 3.20 14.02 58.45
CA PRO A 632 3.21 14.05 59.91
C PRO A 632 4.35 14.94 60.40
N SER A 633 4.04 15.88 61.28
CA SER A 633 5.00 16.85 61.81
C SER A 633 6.07 16.16 62.66
N GLN A 634 7.29 16.04 62.15
CA GLN A 634 8.44 15.68 62.97
C GLN A 634 8.95 16.91 63.72
N ALA A 635 9.09 16.77 65.04
CA ALA A 635 9.81 17.72 65.87
C ALA A 635 11.33 17.64 65.59
N GLY A 636 12.08 18.65 66.08
CA GLY A 636 13.50 18.82 65.79
C GLY A 636 14.43 17.72 66.32
N PRO A 637 15.72 17.75 65.91
CA PRO A 637 16.68 16.68 66.17
C PRO A 637 17.28 16.72 67.59
N ASP A 638 17.67 15.54 68.10
CA ASP A 638 18.54 15.38 69.26
C ASP A 638 19.53 14.21 68.99
N PRO A 639 20.87 14.36 69.12
CA PRO A 639 21.82 13.43 68.49
C PRO A 639 22.50 12.45 69.46
N ALA A 640 22.17 11.15 69.41
CA ALA A 640 22.96 10.10 70.07
C ALA A 640 22.92 8.69 69.44
N ARG A 641 24.13 8.18 69.13
CA ARG A 641 24.62 6.77 69.24
C ARG A 641 23.87 5.59 68.57
N THR A 642 24.50 5.11 67.49
CA THR A 642 25.09 3.75 67.28
C THR A 642 24.31 2.42 67.57
N THR A 643 24.70 1.40 66.78
CA THR A 643 24.60 -0.07 67.03
C THR A 643 23.24 -0.77 67.00
N ALA A 644 22.88 -1.22 65.78
CA ALA A 644 22.86 -2.64 65.35
C ALA A 644 22.00 -3.73 66.06
N ASN A 645 21.39 -4.54 65.17
CA ASN A 645 21.30 -6.01 65.17
C ASN A 645 19.96 -6.71 65.52
N ALA A 646 19.78 -7.88 64.89
CA ALA A 646 18.83 -8.97 65.15
C ALA A 646 17.32 -8.77 64.89
N ALA A 647 16.71 -9.86 64.40
CA ALA A 647 15.27 -10.15 64.33
C ALA A 647 15.01 -11.36 65.29
N PRO A 648 13.95 -12.21 65.19
CA PRO A 648 12.70 -12.17 64.41
C PRO A 648 11.43 -12.58 65.24
N GLN A 649 10.35 -12.97 64.54
CA GLN A 649 9.29 -13.96 64.89
C GLN A 649 7.86 -13.47 65.23
N GLY A 650 6.90 -14.01 64.45
CA GLY A 650 5.58 -14.49 64.91
C GLY A 650 4.46 -13.47 65.20
N ASN A 651 3.19 -13.88 65.30
CA ASN A 651 2.48 -15.08 64.78
C ASN A 651 0.94 -14.85 64.96
N GLU A 652 0.09 -15.55 64.20
CA GLU A 652 -1.35 -15.82 64.54
C GLU A 652 -2.33 -14.60 64.68
N HIS A 653 -3.68 -14.70 64.57
CA HIS A 653 -4.62 -15.63 63.91
C HIS A 653 -6.04 -14.97 63.76
N ARG A 654 -6.95 -15.60 62.96
CA ARG A 654 -8.46 -15.50 62.99
C ARG A 654 -9.23 -14.18 62.69
N LYS A 655 -9.98 -14.18 61.56
CA LYS A 655 -11.47 -14.26 61.37
C LYS A 655 -12.44 -13.90 62.54
N PRO A 656 -13.75 -13.54 62.30
CA PRO A 656 -14.50 -13.33 61.01
C PRO A 656 -15.56 -12.16 60.96
N GLN A 657 -16.31 -12.13 59.83
CA GLN A 657 -17.67 -11.60 59.46
C GLN A 657 -18.78 -11.48 60.55
N PRO A 658 -20.03 -10.93 60.32
CA PRO A 658 -20.80 -10.74 59.04
C PRO A 658 -21.74 -9.49 58.84
N SER A 659 -22.46 -9.46 57.69
CA SER A 659 -23.86 -8.93 57.45
C SER A 659 -24.18 -7.42 57.53
N ALA A 660 -25.20 -6.83 56.83
CA ALA A 660 -26.02 -7.23 55.66
C ALA A 660 -26.95 -6.06 55.16
N THR A 661 -27.75 -6.32 54.10
CA THR A 661 -29.06 -5.71 53.70
C THR A 661 -29.15 -4.42 52.83
N ALA A 662 -30.25 -4.34 52.07
CA ALA A 662 -30.75 -3.28 51.14
C ALA A 662 -32.32 -3.28 51.21
N PRO A 663 -33.18 -2.65 50.35
CA PRO A 663 -33.01 -1.73 49.19
C PRO A 663 -33.80 -0.38 49.45
N PRO A 664 -34.87 0.14 48.76
CA PRO A 664 -35.37 0.09 47.35
C PRO A 664 -35.94 1.40 46.68
N ARG A 665 -35.80 1.49 45.34
CA ARG A 665 -36.76 1.98 44.28
C ARG A 665 -37.37 3.42 44.23
N ALA A 666 -37.34 3.98 42.99
CA ALA A 666 -38.40 4.76 42.28
C ALA A 666 -38.77 6.22 42.75
N SER A 667 -39.36 7.15 41.95
CA SER A 667 -39.42 7.38 40.48
C SER A 667 -40.15 8.72 40.11
N SER A 668 -39.96 9.23 38.88
CA SER A 668 -40.93 9.98 38.01
C SER A 668 -41.05 11.54 37.96
N THR A 669 -41.13 12.05 36.70
CA THR A 669 -41.99 13.12 36.09
C THR A 669 -41.83 14.66 36.27
N ARG A 670 -41.49 15.31 35.13
CA ARG A 670 -42.19 16.40 34.37
C ARG A 670 -42.24 17.91 34.79
N SER A 671 -41.80 18.73 33.81
CA SER A 671 -42.53 19.83 33.10
C SER A 671 -42.45 21.33 33.50
N GLY A 672 -42.45 22.17 32.44
CA GLY A 672 -42.78 23.62 32.41
C GLY A 672 -41.60 24.60 32.56
N HIS A 673 -41.62 25.83 32.03
CA HIS A 673 -42.20 26.38 30.78
C HIS A 673 -41.59 27.79 30.49
N ASP A 674 -41.97 28.39 29.36
CA ASP A 674 -41.89 29.83 29.04
C ASP A 674 -40.55 30.58 28.80
N THR A 675 -40.72 31.68 28.05
CA THR A 675 -39.76 32.68 27.52
C THR A 675 -40.19 34.07 28.09
N PRO A 676 -39.96 35.30 27.53
CA PRO A 676 -39.16 35.76 26.39
C PRO A 676 -38.33 37.06 26.63
N SER A 677 -37.61 37.55 25.60
CA SER A 677 -37.61 38.95 25.08
C SER A 677 -36.31 39.37 24.39
N GLY A 678 -36.40 40.22 23.35
CA GLY A 678 -35.28 40.97 22.73
C GLY A 678 -35.20 42.43 23.26
N PRO A 679 -34.87 43.46 22.45
CA PRO A 679 -34.70 43.48 20.97
C PRO A 679 -33.61 44.46 20.39
N THR A 680 -33.58 44.61 19.05
CA THR A 680 -33.17 45.83 18.24
C THR A 680 -31.71 46.36 18.25
N THR A 681 -31.10 47.03 17.24
CA THR A 681 -31.32 47.25 15.76
C THR A 681 -30.09 47.90 15.08
N HIS A 682 -30.02 47.88 13.73
CA HIS A 682 -29.16 48.66 12.80
C HIS A 682 -27.65 48.30 12.68
N GLY A 683 -26.98 48.41 11.51
CA GLY A 683 -27.49 48.56 10.12
C GLY A 683 -26.46 49.13 9.08
N ALA A 684 -26.46 48.60 7.84
CA ALA A 684 -25.74 49.07 6.61
C ALA A 684 -24.19 49.09 6.66
N ALA A 685 -23.38 49.16 5.57
CA ALA A 685 -23.40 48.73 4.14
C ALA A 685 -21.97 48.99 3.54
N GLY A 686 -21.51 48.55 2.35
CA GLY A 686 -22.00 47.63 1.31
C GLY A 686 -21.36 47.92 -0.08
N THR A 687 -21.11 46.89 -0.93
CA THR A 687 -20.60 46.92 -2.36
C THR A 687 -19.15 47.44 -2.60
N GLY A 688 -18.33 46.93 -3.53
CA GLY A 688 -18.44 45.83 -4.52
C GLY A 688 -17.19 45.69 -5.45
N THR A 689 -17.16 44.69 -6.35
CA THR A 689 -16.12 44.34 -7.38
C THR A 689 -16.75 44.34 -8.81
N PRO A 690 -16.12 44.00 -9.99
CA PRO A 690 -14.80 43.36 -10.29
C PRO A 690 -13.99 43.85 -11.57
N ASN A 691 -12.84 43.19 -11.83
CA ASN A 691 -12.11 42.79 -13.08
C ASN A 691 -12.18 43.52 -14.47
N GLY A 692 -11.07 43.50 -15.26
CA GLY A 692 -11.13 43.62 -16.75
C GLY A 692 -9.85 43.86 -17.64
N ALA A 693 -9.00 42.83 -17.87
CA ALA A 693 -8.13 42.47 -19.04
C ALA A 693 -7.45 43.45 -20.08
N GLU A 694 -6.12 43.21 -20.32
CA GLU A 694 -5.33 43.11 -21.61
C GLU A 694 -5.23 44.27 -22.68
N PRO A 695 -4.31 44.24 -23.70
CA PRO A 695 -2.90 43.76 -23.86
C PRO A 695 -1.96 44.93 -24.39
N PRO A 696 -1.19 44.94 -25.54
CA PRO A 696 -0.26 44.00 -26.25
C PRO A 696 1.14 44.54 -26.75
N VAL A 697 2.14 43.63 -26.90
CA VAL A 697 3.21 43.47 -27.97
C VAL A 697 4.32 44.53 -28.30
N GLY A 698 5.60 44.07 -28.29
CA GLY A 698 6.78 44.59 -29.06
C GLY A 698 8.06 44.91 -28.23
N GLY A 699 9.34 44.86 -28.69
CA GLY A 699 10.02 44.26 -29.89
C GLY A 699 11.05 45.22 -30.59
N ALA A 700 12.23 44.84 -31.15
CA ALA A 700 13.16 43.69 -31.01
C ALA A 700 14.53 43.91 -31.78
N SER A 701 15.71 43.51 -31.24
CA SER A 701 17.07 43.48 -31.90
C SER A 701 18.02 42.56 -31.06
N ARG A 702 18.96 41.69 -31.53
CA ARG A 702 19.96 41.64 -32.64
C ARG A 702 21.15 42.61 -32.43
N THR A 703 22.43 42.31 -32.71
CA THR A 703 23.11 41.39 -33.66
C THR A 703 24.53 40.92 -33.21
N ALA A 704 25.03 39.79 -33.76
CA ALA A 704 26.45 39.50 -34.13
C ALA A 704 27.53 39.41 -32.99
N ASP A 705 28.73 38.82 -33.15
CA ASP A 705 29.35 37.99 -34.22
C ASP A 705 30.50 37.11 -33.66
N GLY A 706 31.08 36.22 -34.50
CA GLY A 706 32.51 35.82 -34.36
C GLY A 706 32.87 34.40 -33.87
N ALA A 707 33.30 33.55 -34.81
CA ALA A 707 34.29 32.46 -34.61
C ALA A 707 35.73 33.02 -34.91
N PRO A 708 36.88 32.28 -34.99
CA PRO A 708 37.07 30.83 -35.24
C PRO A 708 38.28 30.14 -34.51
N ALA A 709 38.61 28.90 -34.95
CA ALA A 709 39.96 28.29 -35.06
C ALA A 709 40.79 27.95 -33.78
N ASP A 710 41.68 26.94 -33.73
CA ASP A 710 41.92 25.76 -34.61
C ASP A 710 42.81 24.69 -33.89
N ALA A 711 42.73 23.41 -34.36
CA ALA A 711 43.76 22.33 -34.49
C ALA A 711 44.84 22.05 -33.38
N ASP A 712 45.56 20.92 -33.26
CA ASP A 712 45.55 19.49 -33.74
C ASP A 712 46.12 18.64 -32.54
N THR A 713 46.81 17.48 -32.51
CA THR A 713 47.40 16.52 -33.48
C THR A 713 47.59 15.13 -32.81
N ARG A 714 47.03 14.04 -33.39
CA ARG A 714 47.60 12.65 -33.45
C ARG A 714 47.89 11.90 -32.11
N ALA A 715 48.19 10.60 -32.00
CA ALA A 715 47.99 9.31 -32.74
C ALA A 715 48.42 8.17 -31.76
N GLY A 716 48.29 6.84 -31.99
CA GLY A 716 47.75 6.00 -33.06
C GLY A 716 48.19 4.52 -32.85
N ASP A 717 47.53 3.55 -33.50
CA ASP A 717 47.78 2.08 -33.48
C ASP A 717 47.69 1.39 -32.09
N GLY A 718 47.48 0.07 -31.91
CA GLY A 718 47.30 -1.14 -32.74
C GLY A 718 47.71 -2.40 -31.91
N ALA A 719 47.33 -3.66 -32.16
CA ALA A 719 46.34 -4.31 -33.03
C ALA A 719 46.14 -5.81 -32.63
N THR A 720 45.03 -6.46 -33.02
CA THR A 720 44.79 -7.95 -33.03
C THR A 720 44.80 -8.71 -31.67
N SER A 721 44.24 -9.92 -31.49
CA SER A 721 43.77 -10.97 -32.43
C SER A 721 42.49 -11.72 -31.95
N ARG A 722 42.06 -12.76 -32.69
CA ARG A 722 40.70 -13.36 -32.72
C ARG A 722 40.47 -14.62 -31.85
N ILE A 723 39.17 -14.94 -31.74
CA ILE A 723 38.46 -16.21 -31.39
C ILE A 723 38.93 -17.43 -32.24
N PRO A 724 38.63 -18.68 -31.85
CA PRO A 724 37.34 -19.38 -32.15
C PRO A 724 36.53 -19.76 -30.88
N ASP A 725 35.19 -19.72 -30.85
CA ASP A 725 34.17 -20.65 -31.43
C ASP A 725 34.08 -22.02 -30.70
N GLY A 726 32.91 -22.59 -30.40
CA GLY A 726 31.52 -22.17 -30.66
C GLY A 726 30.48 -23.21 -30.18
N ALA A 727 29.25 -23.15 -30.72
CA ALA A 727 28.06 -24.00 -30.42
C ALA A 727 27.44 -23.82 -29.01
N GLU A 728 26.12 -23.76 -28.79
CA GLU A 728 24.96 -24.56 -29.29
C GLU A 728 24.90 -25.99 -28.71
N ALA A 729 23.77 -26.53 -28.24
CA ALA A 729 22.39 -26.00 -28.11
C ALA A 729 21.59 -26.71 -26.99
N ASP A 730 20.46 -26.09 -26.62
CA ASP A 730 19.11 -26.64 -26.29
C ASP A 730 18.87 -27.97 -25.50
N ALA A 731 17.63 -28.10 -25.02
CA ALA A 731 16.92 -29.29 -24.54
C ALA A 731 17.25 -29.87 -23.15
N GLY A 732 16.22 -30.47 -22.53
CA GLY A 732 16.42 -31.77 -21.88
C GLY A 732 16.08 -31.89 -20.39
N THR A 733 14.80 -31.85 -20.06
CA THR A 733 14.17 -32.43 -18.87
C THR A 733 14.81 -33.70 -18.24
N ALA A 734 14.76 -33.73 -16.89
CA ALA A 734 14.42 -34.88 -16.01
C ALA A 734 15.50 -35.85 -15.47
N SER A 735 15.51 -35.93 -14.12
CA SER A 735 15.44 -37.15 -13.27
C SER A 735 16.62 -38.17 -13.19
N GLY A 736 16.85 -38.68 -11.97
CA GLY A 736 17.79 -39.77 -11.64
C GLY A 736 19.14 -39.25 -11.12
N ALA A 737 19.48 -39.20 -9.82
CA ALA A 737 19.25 -40.05 -8.64
C ALA A 737 20.29 -41.18 -8.45
N ALA A 738 20.93 -41.19 -7.26
CA ALA A 738 22.04 -42.06 -6.81
C ALA A 738 23.36 -41.97 -7.62
N GLY A 739 24.54 -42.11 -7.01
CA GLY A 739 24.87 -42.21 -5.59
C GLY A 739 26.38 -42.51 -5.39
N GLY A 740 27.03 -41.93 -4.38
CA GLY A 740 28.49 -42.07 -4.23
C GLY A 740 29.14 -41.29 -3.08
N ALA A 741 28.89 -41.72 -1.84
CA ALA A 741 29.83 -41.52 -0.72
C ALA A 741 30.82 -42.72 -0.69
N PRO A 742 31.94 -42.72 0.08
CA PRO A 742 32.31 -41.81 1.18
C PRO A 742 33.79 -41.32 1.16
N ALA A 743 34.22 -40.63 2.24
CA ALA A 743 35.52 -40.74 2.94
C ALA A 743 36.13 -39.42 3.48
N ASP A 744 35.57 -38.95 4.61
CA ASP A 744 36.27 -38.69 5.89
C ASP A 744 37.31 -37.54 6.09
N ALA A 745 37.43 -37.12 7.37
CA ALA A 745 38.43 -36.26 8.04
C ALA A 745 38.63 -34.78 7.59
N GLY A 746 38.62 -33.82 8.54
CA GLY A 746 38.91 -32.40 8.24
C GLY A 746 38.70 -31.34 9.35
N THR A 747 39.01 -31.64 10.62
CA THR A 747 38.62 -30.83 11.79
C THR A 747 39.31 -29.44 11.96
N ARG A 748 38.52 -28.40 12.34
CA ARG A 748 38.83 -27.15 13.11
C ARG A 748 39.33 -25.85 12.42
N ALA A 749 39.14 -24.77 13.20
CA ALA A 749 39.60 -23.37 13.11
C ALA A 749 38.84 -22.43 12.13
N GLY A 750 38.65 -21.14 12.45
CA GLY A 750 38.95 -20.43 13.71
C GLY A 750 38.64 -18.92 13.65
N ASP A 751 38.52 -18.26 14.82
CA ASP A 751 38.26 -16.82 14.95
C ASP A 751 39.45 -15.94 14.53
N GLY A 752 39.21 -14.65 14.24
CA GLY A 752 40.27 -13.65 14.11
C GLY A 752 39.87 -12.33 13.46
N ALA A 753 39.50 -11.32 14.25
CA ALA A 753 39.21 -9.96 13.79
C ALA A 753 39.85 -8.88 14.69
N ALA A 754 39.95 -7.64 14.18
CA ALA A 754 40.60 -6.46 14.79
C ALA A 754 42.14 -6.55 14.87
N SER A 755 42.91 -5.45 14.75
CA SER A 755 42.69 -4.11 15.32
C SER A 755 43.45 -2.98 14.57
N ARG A 756 43.27 -1.72 15.01
CA ARG A 756 43.97 -0.49 14.54
C ARG A 756 44.16 0.49 15.70
N THR A 757 45.28 1.24 15.73
CA THR A 757 45.56 2.61 16.29
C THR A 757 47.02 2.72 16.80
N PRO A 758 47.60 3.92 17.06
CA PRO A 758 47.32 5.30 16.58
C PRO A 758 48.58 6.14 16.16
N GLY A 759 48.36 7.39 15.69
CA GLY A 759 49.37 8.50 15.62
C GLY A 759 50.04 8.74 14.26
N GLY A 760 50.49 9.97 13.89
CA GLY A 760 50.34 11.31 14.50
C GLY A 760 51.30 12.36 13.87
N ALA A 761 51.01 13.68 14.00
CA ALA A 761 51.85 14.84 13.56
C ALA A 761 52.07 14.99 12.02
N GLU A 762 52.52 16.10 11.38
CA GLU A 762 52.76 17.53 11.68
C GLU A 762 52.69 18.30 10.31
N ALA A 763 51.98 19.44 10.13
CA ALA A 763 52.36 20.86 10.35
C ALA A 763 53.06 21.63 9.17
N THR A 764 52.92 22.98 9.18
CA THR A 764 53.51 24.02 8.27
C THR A 764 52.93 24.16 6.84
N ALA A 765 53.02 25.30 6.12
CA ALA A 765 52.94 26.75 6.45
C ALA A 765 52.89 27.59 5.14
N GLY A 766 52.24 28.78 5.07
CA GLY A 766 52.27 29.61 3.85
C GLY A 766 51.39 30.88 3.78
N THR A 767 52.03 32.03 3.99
CA THR A 767 51.63 33.46 3.83
C THR A 767 51.32 33.92 2.38
N SER A 768 50.88 35.16 2.04
CA SER A 768 50.00 36.21 2.66
C SER A 768 49.99 37.53 1.82
N SER A 769 48.92 38.36 1.90
CA SER A 769 48.86 39.78 1.43
C SER A 769 48.87 40.00 -0.11
N ARG A 770 48.48 41.11 -0.77
CA ARG A 770 47.95 42.50 -0.50
C ARG A 770 47.10 42.87 -1.75
N ALA A 771 45.98 43.62 -1.80
CA ALA A 771 45.51 44.88 -1.17
C ALA A 771 45.99 46.20 -1.85
N THR A 772 45.10 46.86 -2.62
CA THR A 772 44.98 48.29 -3.07
C THR A 772 43.89 48.36 -4.17
N GLY A 773 43.13 49.44 -4.45
CA GLY A 773 42.94 50.79 -3.88
C GLY A 773 41.65 51.46 -4.45
N GLY A 774 41.30 52.69 -4.05
CA GLY A 774 40.07 53.42 -4.51
C GLY A 774 40.25 54.28 -5.79
N ALA A 775 39.39 55.25 -6.16
CA ALA A 775 38.17 55.82 -5.55
C ALA A 775 37.37 56.74 -6.56
N ALA A 776 36.29 57.39 -6.09
CA ALA A 776 35.60 58.59 -6.63
C ALA A 776 34.50 58.46 -7.74
N GLY A 777 33.55 59.43 -7.72
CA GLY A 777 32.48 59.69 -8.73
C GLY A 777 32.75 61.01 -9.51
N PRO A 778 31.76 61.90 -9.85
CA PRO A 778 30.34 61.98 -9.40
C PRO A 778 29.29 62.51 -10.45
N GLN A 779 28.04 62.80 -10.01
CA GLN A 779 27.05 63.77 -10.58
C GLN A 779 26.44 63.53 -12.02
N ALA A 780 25.30 64.11 -12.46
CA ALA A 780 24.05 64.59 -11.81
C ALA A 780 22.95 65.01 -12.84
N GLY A 781 21.65 64.96 -12.43
CA GLY A 781 20.52 65.73 -13.04
C GLY A 781 19.81 65.14 -14.29
N HIS A 782 18.64 65.64 -14.74
CA HIS A 782 17.59 66.45 -14.08
C HIS A 782 16.28 66.54 -14.92
N GLY A 783 15.10 66.40 -14.29
CA GLY A 783 13.74 66.79 -14.80
C GLY A 783 13.10 66.01 -15.97
N THR A 784 11.83 66.23 -16.38
CA THR A 784 10.63 66.87 -15.75
C THR A 784 9.40 66.78 -16.69
N VAL A 785 8.16 66.60 -16.16
CA VAL A 785 6.87 67.19 -16.64
C VAL A 785 6.35 66.76 -18.06
N SER A 786 5.05 66.66 -18.41
CA SER A 786 3.73 66.51 -17.76
C SER A 786 2.67 66.30 -18.87
N GLY A 787 1.46 65.78 -18.59
CA GLY A 787 0.34 65.85 -19.54
C GLY A 787 -0.83 64.88 -19.35
N ALA A 788 -2.02 65.41 -19.05
CA ALA A 788 -3.35 64.78 -19.16
C ALA A 788 -4.29 65.83 -19.83
N PRO A 789 -5.63 65.67 -19.94
CA PRO A 789 -6.53 64.51 -19.71
C PRO A 789 -7.53 64.28 -20.87
N THR A 790 -8.56 63.42 -20.71
CA THR A 790 -10.02 63.70 -20.90
C THR A 790 -10.88 62.42 -21.04
N SER A 791 -12.18 62.55 -20.79
CA SER A 791 -13.25 61.55 -21.06
C SER A 791 -14.42 62.24 -21.78
N PRO A 792 -15.42 61.54 -22.36
CA PRO A 792 -16.70 61.39 -21.61
C PRO A 792 -17.67 60.22 -21.96
N ALA A 793 -18.42 59.78 -20.93
CA ALA A 793 -19.88 59.50 -20.85
C ALA A 793 -20.70 58.61 -21.85
N GLY A 794 -21.67 57.86 -21.28
CA GLY A 794 -22.92 57.38 -21.93
C GLY A 794 -23.06 55.84 -22.08
N ALA A 795 -23.92 55.03 -21.44
CA ALA A 795 -25.08 55.13 -20.52
C ALA A 795 -26.46 54.70 -21.10
N ARG A 796 -26.91 53.46 -20.83
CA ARG A 796 -28.33 53.05 -20.53
C ARG A 796 -28.51 51.51 -20.36
N ALA A 797 -29.56 51.12 -19.62
CA ALA A 797 -30.16 49.78 -19.53
C ALA A 797 -31.71 49.92 -19.65
N PRO A 798 -32.54 48.85 -19.71
CA PRO A 798 -33.03 48.25 -18.43
C PRO A 798 -33.58 46.78 -18.45
N ALA A 799 -33.90 46.30 -17.24
CA ALA A 799 -35.03 45.41 -16.86
C ALA A 799 -34.99 43.87 -17.06
N SER A 800 -35.69 43.18 -16.13
CA SER A 800 -35.95 41.73 -16.03
C SER A 800 -37.34 41.50 -15.39
N PRO A 801 -37.95 40.30 -15.50
CA PRO A 801 -39.01 39.85 -14.59
C PRO A 801 -38.80 38.43 -14.02
N ASP A 802 -39.48 38.13 -12.90
CA ASP A 802 -39.35 36.90 -12.07
C ASP A 802 -40.48 35.84 -12.29
N PRO A 803 -40.36 34.59 -11.78
CA PRO A 803 -41.24 33.45 -12.08
C PRO A 803 -42.18 32.99 -10.93
N ALA A 804 -43.13 32.08 -11.25
CA ALA A 804 -43.96 31.30 -10.29
C ALA A 804 -44.57 30.02 -10.98
N PRO A 805 -45.34 29.13 -10.31
CA PRO A 805 -44.79 28.01 -9.52
C PRO A 805 -45.46 26.63 -9.77
N ARG A 806 -44.90 25.53 -9.21
CA ARG A 806 -45.59 24.23 -9.04
C ARG A 806 -45.16 23.49 -7.76
N ALA A 807 -45.98 22.54 -7.32
CA ALA A 807 -45.82 21.70 -6.12
C ALA A 807 -46.48 20.30 -6.38
N PRO A 808 -46.61 19.40 -5.37
CA PRO A 808 -45.52 18.71 -4.66
C PRO A 808 -45.59 17.17 -4.87
N GLY A 809 -44.54 16.43 -4.48
CA GLY A 809 -44.46 14.97 -4.67
C GLY A 809 -43.78 14.21 -3.51
N ALA A 810 -44.31 13.02 -3.22
CA ALA A 810 -43.98 12.05 -2.17
C ALA A 810 -42.54 12.00 -1.59
N ALA A 811 -42.44 11.81 -0.27
CA ALA A 811 -41.19 11.57 0.44
C ALA A 811 -40.74 10.09 0.37
N ALA A 812 -39.41 9.88 0.39
CA ALA A 812 -38.76 8.58 0.59
C ALA A 812 -38.10 8.54 2.00
N PRO A 813 -37.92 7.35 2.61
CA PRO A 813 -37.32 7.24 3.95
C PRO A 813 -35.82 7.55 3.94
N ALA A 814 -35.32 8.09 5.05
CA ALA A 814 -33.93 8.53 5.19
C ALA A 814 -32.90 7.40 5.10
N ALA A 815 -31.74 7.71 4.52
CA ALA A 815 -30.54 6.89 4.54
C ALA A 815 -29.41 7.70 5.21
N ASP A 816 -29.30 7.59 6.54
CA ASP A 816 -28.27 8.30 7.31
C ASP A 816 -26.89 7.66 7.13
N ALA A 817 -26.09 8.20 6.20
CA ALA A 817 -24.67 7.93 6.05
C ALA A 817 -23.97 9.02 5.20
N ASP A 818 -23.94 10.27 5.69
CA ASP A 818 -23.12 11.33 5.09
C ASP A 818 -21.64 11.15 5.54
N PRO A 819 -20.63 11.32 4.65
CA PRO A 819 -19.29 10.78 4.90
C PRO A 819 -18.35 11.74 5.62
N LEU A 820 -17.62 11.21 6.61
CA LEU A 820 -16.26 11.61 6.99
C LEU A 820 -15.93 13.11 6.90
N ALA A 821 -16.52 13.90 7.80
CA ALA A 821 -15.83 15.11 8.26
C ALA A 821 -14.43 14.70 8.77
N PRO A 822 -13.34 15.40 8.38
CA PRO A 822 -12.00 15.04 8.82
C PRO A 822 -11.91 15.16 10.34
N GLY A 823 -11.48 14.08 11.01
CA GLY A 823 -11.32 14.07 12.45
C GLY A 823 -10.33 15.15 12.90
N VAL A 824 -10.84 16.19 13.56
CA VAL A 824 -10.01 17.17 14.26
C VAL A 824 -9.29 16.41 15.39
N PRO A 825 -7.96 16.45 15.48
CA PRO A 825 -7.26 15.79 16.58
C PRO A 825 -7.71 16.38 17.92
N PRO A 826 -7.95 15.56 18.95
CA PRO A 826 -8.49 16.04 20.22
C PRO A 826 -7.52 17.00 20.92
N GLU A 827 -8.07 17.98 21.63
CA GLU A 827 -7.31 19.04 22.30
C GLU A 827 -6.31 18.46 23.32
N GLY A 828 -5.02 18.53 22.97
CA GLY A 828 -3.91 18.11 23.80
C GLY A 828 -2.61 18.70 23.26
N ALA A 829 -1.71 19.14 24.14
CA ALA A 829 -0.50 19.84 23.74
C ALA A 829 0.40 18.94 22.85
N HIS A 830 0.53 19.30 21.57
CA HIS A 830 1.31 18.58 20.57
C HIS A 830 2.76 18.38 21.03
N LEU A 831 3.13 17.13 21.32
CA LEU A 831 4.47 16.77 21.79
C LEU A 831 5.51 17.11 20.71
N ILE A 832 6.49 17.96 21.02
CA ILE A 832 7.53 18.34 20.06
C ILE A 832 8.57 17.21 19.97
N PRO A 833 8.77 16.57 18.81
CA PRO A 833 9.80 15.54 18.65
C PRO A 833 11.20 16.16 18.62
N ALA A 834 12.10 15.61 19.43
CA ALA A 834 13.49 16.06 19.54
C ALA A 834 14.48 14.99 19.04
N TYR A 835 15.32 15.37 18.08
CA TYR A 835 16.20 14.53 17.28
C TYR A 835 17.67 14.77 17.65
N PRO A 836 18.51 13.71 17.75
CA PRO A 836 19.91 13.85 18.16
C PRO A 836 20.87 14.27 17.02
N ALA A 837 20.34 14.61 15.83
CA ALA A 837 21.11 14.99 14.64
C ALA A 837 20.22 15.74 13.63
N SER A 838 20.78 16.72 12.91
CA SER A 838 20.05 17.56 11.95
C SER A 838 19.47 16.76 10.79
N GLU A 839 20.27 15.85 10.22
CA GLU A 839 19.93 15.01 9.07
C GLU A 839 18.71 14.13 9.36
N ARG A 840 18.58 13.64 10.60
CA ARG A 840 17.44 12.82 11.03
C ARG A 840 16.15 13.63 11.14
N ALA A 841 16.20 14.83 11.72
CA ALA A 841 15.04 15.72 11.79
C ALA A 841 14.58 16.17 10.40
N VAL A 842 15.54 16.59 9.58
CA VAL A 842 15.29 17.11 8.24
C VAL A 842 14.79 16.02 7.30
N ARG A 843 15.35 14.80 7.32
CA ARG A 843 14.83 13.70 6.50
C ARG A 843 13.42 13.29 6.91
N ALA A 844 13.14 13.20 8.22
CA ALA A 844 11.77 12.95 8.70
C ALA A 844 10.81 14.05 8.21
N LEU A 845 11.21 15.33 8.31
CA LEU A 845 10.42 16.44 7.78
C LEU A 845 10.23 16.37 6.26
N ALA A 846 11.26 16.06 5.47
CA ALA A 846 11.18 15.94 4.02
C ALA A 846 10.21 14.84 3.57
N GLN A 847 10.25 13.68 4.24
CA GLN A 847 9.27 12.60 4.03
C GLN A 847 7.84 13.05 4.34
N VAL A 848 7.63 13.79 5.43
CA VAL A 848 6.30 14.33 5.80
C VAL A 848 5.83 15.44 4.85
N VAL A 849 6.73 16.30 4.35
CA VAL A 849 6.43 17.30 3.31
C VAL A 849 6.02 16.63 1.99
N ALA A 850 6.74 15.58 1.57
CA ALA A 850 6.41 14.82 0.37
C ALA A 850 5.04 14.14 0.47
N TYR A 851 4.73 13.54 1.62
CA TYR A 851 3.41 12.96 1.92
C TYR A 851 2.31 14.03 2.00
N ALA A 852 2.56 15.18 2.64
CA ALA A 852 1.60 16.27 2.73
C ALA A 852 1.25 16.84 1.35
N ARG A 853 2.22 16.91 0.43
CA ARG A 853 1.99 17.23 -0.98
C ARG A 853 1.14 16.16 -1.66
N TRP A 854 1.55 14.88 -1.59
CA TRP A 854 0.81 13.77 -2.20
C TRP A 854 -0.65 13.71 -1.72
N ARG A 855 -0.91 13.94 -0.43
CA ARG A 855 -2.26 13.91 0.14
C ARG A 855 -3.16 15.03 -0.39
N ARG A 856 -2.59 16.20 -0.74
CA ARG A 856 -3.33 17.29 -1.41
C ARG A 856 -3.60 16.94 -2.88
N GLU A 857 -2.61 16.40 -3.58
CA GLU A 857 -2.76 15.94 -4.97
C GLU A 857 -3.78 14.80 -5.10
N ALA A 858 -3.81 13.86 -4.15
CA ALA A 858 -4.72 12.71 -4.12
C ALA A 858 -6.17 13.05 -3.70
N ALA A 859 -6.41 14.24 -3.12
CA ALA A 859 -7.77 14.70 -2.79
C ALA A 859 -8.58 15.08 -4.05
N GLU A 860 -7.90 15.41 -5.14
CA GLU A 860 -8.47 15.67 -6.46
C GLU A 860 -7.95 14.62 -7.47
N PRO A 861 -8.57 13.43 -7.55
CA PRO A 861 -8.13 12.38 -8.46
C PRO A 861 -8.23 12.83 -9.92
N GLY A 862 -7.23 12.44 -10.71
CA GLY A 862 -7.28 12.56 -12.17
C GLY A 862 -8.32 11.62 -12.79
N LYS A 863 -8.62 11.83 -14.07
CA LYS A 863 -9.52 11.00 -14.86
C LYS A 863 -8.74 10.10 -15.80
N VAL A 864 -9.20 8.86 -15.97
CA VAL A 864 -8.80 8.03 -17.11
C VAL A 864 -9.58 8.55 -18.33
N PRO A 865 -8.94 8.85 -19.48
CA PRO A 865 -9.66 9.26 -20.68
C PRO A 865 -10.53 8.15 -21.27
N GLU A 866 -11.63 8.56 -21.87
CA GLU A 866 -12.43 7.76 -22.80
C GLU A 866 -12.15 8.28 -24.22
N TYR A 867 -12.15 7.39 -25.21
CA TYR A 867 -11.79 7.70 -26.59
C TYR A 867 -12.87 7.18 -27.54
N ASP A 868 -13.45 8.05 -28.37
CA ASP A 868 -14.41 7.69 -29.43
C ASP A 868 -13.73 7.20 -30.73
N ASP A 869 -12.40 7.28 -30.82
CA ASP A 869 -11.60 7.03 -32.02
C ASP A 869 -10.80 5.71 -32.02
N ILE A 870 -11.11 4.80 -31.08
CA ILE A 870 -10.45 3.49 -30.93
C ILE A 870 -11.35 2.32 -31.35
N ASP A 871 -10.75 1.26 -31.89
CA ASP A 871 -11.44 0.01 -32.25
C ASP A 871 -11.02 -1.15 -31.32
N GLU A 872 -11.53 -1.10 -30.08
CA GLU A 872 -11.36 -2.14 -29.06
C GLU A 872 -11.79 -3.54 -29.57
N ARG A 873 -12.82 -3.61 -30.43
CA ARG A 873 -13.38 -4.88 -30.93
C ARG A 873 -12.53 -5.47 -32.04
N GLY A 874 -12.05 -4.65 -32.98
CA GLY A 874 -11.08 -5.06 -33.99
C GLY A 874 -9.75 -5.50 -33.36
N ALA A 875 -9.29 -4.79 -32.35
CA ALA A 875 -8.08 -5.14 -31.59
C ALA A 875 -8.23 -6.46 -30.82
N ALA A 876 -9.35 -6.68 -30.12
CA ALA A 876 -9.64 -7.95 -29.47
C ALA A 876 -9.68 -9.13 -30.47
N ALA A 877 -10.40 -8.98 -31.59
CA ALA A 877 -10.49 -10.03 -32.62
C ALA A 877 -9.13 -10.33 -33.28
N LEU A 878 -8.28 -9.31 -33.47
CA LEU A 878 -6.91 -9.47 -33.94
C LEU A 878 -6.06 -10.23 -32.90
N ILE A 879 -6.14 -9.86 -31.62
CA ILE A 879 -5.40 -10.51 -30.52
C ILE A 879 -5.80 -11.98 -30.37
N ASP A 880 -7.10 -12.32 -30.40
CA ASP A 880 -7.59 -13.70 -30.33
C ASP A 880 -7.06 -14.55 -31.51
N GLY A 881 -7.16 -14.02 -32.74
CA GLY A 881 -6.64 -14.68 -33.94
C GLY A 881 -5.12 -14.88 -33.92
N LEU A 882 -4.38 -14.00 -33.23
CA LEU A 882 -2.93 -14.11 -33.06
C LEU A 882 -2.55 -15.09 -31.92
N LEU A 883 -3.26 -15.08 -30.80
CA LEU A 883 -3.03 -16.01 -29.67
C LEU A 883 -3.42 -17.45 -30.01
N ALA A 884 -4.36 -17.67 -30.93
CA ALA A 884 -4.63 -18.99 -31.49
C ALA A 884 -3.40 -19.66 -32.16
N ARG A 885 -2.35 -18.88 -32.48
CA ARG A 885 -1.08 -19.38 -33.05
C ARG A 885 -0.07 -19.84 -31.98
N GLY A 886 -0.27 -19.53 -30.70
CA GLY A 886 0.60 -20.00 -29.61
C GLY A 886 0.52 -19.19 -28.31
N GLN A 887 0.96 -19.79 -27.20
CA GLN A 887 0.86 -19.24 -25.83
C GLN A 887 1.79 -18.04 -25.52
N GLY A 888 2.39 -17.43 -26.53
CA GLY A 888 3.25 -16.25 -26.37
C GLY A 888 3.90 -15.87 -27.69
N LEU A 889 3.62 -14.65 -28.17
CA LEU A 889 4.02 -14.18 -29.50
C LEU A 889 4.53 -12.74 -29.44
N THR A 890 5.73 -12.49 -29.97
CA THR A 890 6.16 -11.14 -30.34
C THR A 890 5.66 -10.85 -31.74
N LEU A 891 4.94 -9.74 -31.94
CA LEU A 891 4.28 -9.43 -33.20
C LEU A 891 5.26 -9.03 -34.31
N GLY A 892 4.87 -9.29 -35.55
CA GLY A 892 5.51 -8.74 -36.75
C GLY A 892 5.36 -7.22 -36.83
N ALA A 893 6.12 -6.58 -37.73
CA ALA A 893 6.09 -5.13 -37.88
C ALA A 893 4.71 -4.59 -38.33
N GLU A 894 4.06 -5.30 -39.27
CA GLU A 894 2.72 -4.94 -39.76
C GLU A 894 1.66 -5.21 -38.68
N GLU A 895 1.62 -6.42 -38.11
CA GLU A 895 0.77 -6.80 -36.97
C GLU A 895 0.87 -5.81 -35.79
N THR A 896 2.08 -5.27 -35.52
CA THR A 896 2.33 -4.24 -34.51
C THR A 896 1.77 -2.87 -34.91
N CYS A 897 1.94 -2.47 -36.18
CA CYS A 897 1.42 -1.18 -36.67
C CYS A 897 -0.11 -1.16 -36.69
N ASP A 898 -0.75 -2.26 -37.06
CA ASP A 898 -2.20 -2.33 -37.20
C ASP A 898 -2.88 -2.35 -35.81
N LEU A 899 -2.37 -3.15 -34.85
CA LEU A 899 -2.88 -3.16 -33.47
C LEU A 899 -2.68 -1.82 -32.74
N LEU A 900 -1.55 -1.14 -32.95
CA LEU A 900 -1.33 0.20 -32.39
C LEU A 900 -2.17 1.27 -33.10
N GLY A 901 -2.38 1.12 -34.42
CA GLY A 901 -3.27 1.97 -35.21
C GLY A 901 -4.72 1.96 -34.71
N MET A 902 -5.23 0.80 -34.27
CA MET A 902 -6.57 0.64 -33.68
C MET A 902 -6.78 1.44 -32.38
N TYR A 903 -5.70 1.90 -31.71
CA TYR A 903 -5.76 2.77 -30.53
C TYR A 903 -5.33 4.22 -30.84
N GLY A 904 -5.17 4.59 -32.11
CA GLY A 904 -4.71 5.91 -32.53
C GLY A 904 -3.22 6.16 -32.27
N ILE A 905 -2.39 5.11 -32.27
CA ILE A 905 -0.92 5.20 -32.07
C ILE A 905 -0.21 4.98 -33.42
N PRO A 906 0.06 6.04 -34.22
CA PRO A 906 0.68 5.91 -35.53
C PRO A 906 2.19 5.62 -35.42
N VAL A 907 2.59 4.42 -35.86
CA VAL A 907 4.00 4.02 -36.01
C VAL A 907 4.48 4.32 -37.43
N HIS A 908 5.64 4.98 -37.55
CA HIS A 908 6.27 5.23 -38.86
C HIS A 908 6.66 3.90 -39.52
N ARG A 909 5.99 3.52 -40.61
CA ARG A 909 6.27 2.28 -41.34
C ARG A 909 7.70 2.26 -41.86
N ALA A 910 8.45 1.22 -41.48
CA ALA A 910 9.79 0.95 -41.99
C ALA A 910 9.68 -0.16 -43.05
N LEU A 911 9.89 0.21 -44.32
CA LEU A 911 9.70 -0.67 -45.47
C LEU A 911 10.95 -1.55 -45.69
N PRO A 912 10.83 -2.89 -45.79
CA PRO A 912 11.94 -3.77 -46.12
C PRO A 912 12.59 -3.41 -47.45
N ALA A 913 13.92 -3.29 -47.46
CA ALA A 913 14.69 -2.82 -48.60
C ALA A 913 15.86 -3.77 -48.92
N PRO A 914 15.62 -5.07 -49.24
CA PRO A 914 16.67 -6.08 -49.40
C PRO A 914 17.68 -5.82 -50.54
N THR A 915 17.38 -4.90 -51.46
CA THR A 915 18.28 -4.43 -52.53
C THR A 915 18.26 -2.89 -52.64
N PRO A 916 19.30 -2.25 -53.22
CA PRO A 916 19.30 -0.80 -53.48
C PRO A 916 18.09 -0.31 -54.30
N ASP A 917 17.56 -1.14 -55.21
CA ASP A 917 16.38 -0.79 -56.01
C ASP A 917 15.10 -0.82 -55.19
N THR A 918 14.91 -1.83 -54.32
CA THR A 918 13.79 -1.83 -53.37
C THR A 918 13.90 -0.70 -52.35
N ALA A 919 15.11 -0.27 -51.98
CA ALA A 919 15.33 0.92 -51.16
C ALA A 919 14.85 2.20 -51.87
N ALA A 920 15.21 2.36 -53.15
CA ALA A 920 14.77 3.47 -53.97
C ALA A 920 13.25 3.49 -54.21
N GLU A 921 12.63 2.33 -54.42
CA GLU A 921 11.17 2.21 -54.54
C GLU A 921 10.46 2.55 -53.22
N ALA A 922 10.95 2.03 -52.10
CA ALA A 922 10.46 2.38 -50.78
C ALA A 922 10.57 3.89 -50.50
N ALA A 923 11.71 4.51 -50.82
CA ALA A 923 11.92 5.95 -50.64
C ALA A 923 11.01 6.80 -51.54
N ARG A 924 10.77 6.39 -52.79
CA ARG A 924 9.80 7.03 -53.68
C ARG A 924 8.35 6.91 -53.18
N GLY A 925 8.01 5.83 -52.48
CA GLY A 925 6.70 5.68 -51.82
C GLY A 925 6.55 6.44 -50.50
N LEU A 926 7.66 6.63 -49.76
CA LEU A 926 7.70 7.29 -48.44
C LEU A 926 7.91 8.82 -48.50
N GLY A 927 8.47 9.32 -49.60
CA GLY A 927 8.87 10.72 -49.76
C GLY A 927 10.23 11.02 -49.11
N TYR A 928 11.05 11.83 -49.79
CA TYR A 928 12.32 12.32 -49.25
C TYR A 928 12.11 13.54 -48.33
N PRO A 929 12.93 13.73 -47.28
CA PRO A 929 14.09 12.92 -46.91
C PRO A 929 13.75 11.64 -46.14
N VAL A 930 14.59 10.62 -46.32
CA VAL A 930 14.45 9.29 -45.69
C VAL A 930 15.67 8.93 -44.84
N ALA A 931 15.47 7.93 -43.98
CA ALA A 931 16.53 7.22 -43.29
C ALA A 931 16.66 5.78 -43.82
N LEU A 932 17.90 5.30 -43.94
CA LEU A 932 18.23 3.89 -44.17
C LEU A 932 18.77 3.29 -42.87
N LYS A 933 18.22 2.15 -42.44
CA LYS A 933 18.52 1.55 -41.13
C LYS A 933 18.75 0.04 -41.26
N ALA A 934 19.81 -0.49 -40.66
CA ALA A 934 19.97 -1.94 -40.49
C ALA A 934 19.10 -2.43 -39.32
N THR A 935 18.39 -3.56 -39.50
CA THR A 935 17.53 -4.15 -38.45
C THR A 935 18.03 -5.50 -37.94
N ALA A 936 19.26 -5.87 -38.27
CA ALA A 936 19.99 -6.99 -37.66
C ALA A 936 19.97 -6.92 -36.12
N PRO A 937 19.63 -8.00 -35.39
CA PRO A 937 19.51 -7.97 -33.93
C PRO A 937 20.73 -7.43 -33.18
N HIS A 938 21.95 -7.60 -33.72
CA HIS A 938 23.20 -7.13 -33.12
C HIS A 938 23.54 -5.65 -33.42
N LEU A 939 22.80 -4.99 -34.33
CA LEU A 939 22.91 -3.55 -34.63
C LEU A 939 21.73 -2.71 -34.09
N ARG A 940 20.64 -3.36 -33.64
CA ARG A 940 19.50 -2.66 -33.03
C ARG A 940 19.94 -1.88 -31.79
N HIS A 941 19.42 -0.66 -31.65
CA HIS A 941 19.77 0.28 -30.57
C HIS A 941 21.26 0.67 -30.49
N ARG A 942 22.08 0.35 -31.52
CA ARG A 942 23.50 0.70 -31.62
C ARG A 942 23.78 1.70 -32.74
N ALA A 943 23.16 2.88 -32.62
CA ALA A 943 23.37 3.99 -33.56
C ALA A 943 24.84 4.49 -33.58
N ASP A 944 25.55 4.32 -32.47
CA ASP A 944 26.98 4.58 -32.32
C ASP A 944 27.86 3.74 -33.26
N LEU A 945 27.41 2.54 -33.64
CA LEU A 945 28.10 1.70 -34.62
C LEU A 945 27.88 2.15 -36.07
N GLY A 946 27.05 3.16 -36.33
CA GLY A 946 26.82 3.67 -37.69
C GLY A 946 25.94 2.77 -38.57
N GLY A 947 25.14 1.86 -38.00
CA GLY A 947 24.14 1.05 -38.71
C GLY A 947 22.90 1.82 -39.20
N VAL A 948 22.95 3.15 -39.20
CA VAL A 948 21.89 4.08 -39.60
C VAL A 948 22.49 5.20 -40.47
N ARG A 949 21.74 5.63 -41.47
CA ARG A 949 22.00 6.83 -42.29
C ARG A 949 20.72 7.69 -42.28
N LEU A 950 20.85 8.98 -41.98
CA LEU A 950 19.76 9.95 -41.82
C LEU A 950 19.88 11.06 -42.86
N ASP A 951 18.86 11.92 -42.97
CA ASP A 951 18.82 13.11 -43.84
C ASP A 951 19.20 12.82 -45.30
N LEU A 952 18.86 11.63 -45.82
CA LEU A 952 19.08 11.25 -47.22
C LEU A 952 18.05 11.97 -48.10
N MET A 953 18.50 12.91 -48.94
CA MET A 953 17.62 13.83 -49.67
C MET A 953 17.16 13.32 -51.04
N ASP A 954 17.82 12.32 -51.61
CA ASP A 954 17.57 11.83 -52.97
C ASP A 954 18.00 10.36 -53.17
N GLU A 955 17.75 9.82 -54.38
CA GLU A 955 18.05 8.43 -54.73
C GLU A 955 19.56 8.13 -54.87
N GLU A 956 20.39 9.12 -55.24
CA GLU A 956 21.85 8.93 -55.36
C GLU A 956 22.47 8.80 -53.95
N GLN A 957 22.09 9.70 -53.04
CA GLN A 957 22.50 9.65 -51.63
C GLN A 957 22.08 8.34 -50.98
N LEU A 958 20.84 7.89 -51.20
CA LEU A 958 20.34 6.64 -50.67
C LEU A 958 21.11 5.42 -51.21
N ARG A 959 21.39 5.38 -52.52
CA ARG A 959 22.14 4.27 -53.13
C ARG A 959 23.60 4.23 -52.65
N ARG A 960 24.28 5.37 -52.53
CA ARG A 960 25.62 5.46 -51.90
C ARG A 960 25.59 4.97 -50.45
N ALA A 961 24.68 5.51 -49.66
CA ALA A 961 24.51 5.16 -48.25
C ALA A 961 24.20 3.66 -48.04
N TYR A 962 23.50 3.02 -48.99
CA TYR A 962 23.25 1.59 -49.00
C TYR A 962 24.53 0.78 -49.24
N THR A 963 25.31 1.13 -50.27
CA THR A 963 26.59 0.49 -50.56
C THR A 963 27.54 0.58 -49.36
N GLU A 964 27.76 1.78 -48.82
CA GLU A 964 28.58 2.00 -47.61
C GLU A 964 28.15 1.14 -46.42
N LEU A 965 26.83 1.06 -46.18
CA LEU A 965 26.27 0.28 -45.07
C LEU A 965 26.46 -1.23 -45.26
N THR A 966 26.40 -1.73 -46.50
CA THR A 966 26.73 -3.14 -46.78
C THR A 966 28.23 -3.42 -46.73
N GLU A 967 29.09 -2.49 -47.16
CA GLU A 967 30.54 -2.63 -47.14
C GLU A 967 31.11 -2.62 -45.71
N LEU A 968 30.55 -1.82 -44.80
CA LEU A 968 30.99 -1.79 -43.40
C LEU A 968 30.49 -2.98 -42.57
N PHE A 969 29.26 -3.46 -42.78
CA PHE A 969 28.58 -4.32 -41.81
C PHE A 969 28.18 -5.71 -42.32
N GLY A 970 28.25 -6.00 -43.63
CA GLY A 970 27.99 -7.33 -44.19
C GLY A 970 26.82 -7.41 -45.16
N ALA A 971 26.32 -8.63 -45.41
CA ALA A 971 25.37 -8.87 -46.49
C ALA A 971 23.96 -8.33 -46.16
N PRO A 972 23.18 -7.83 -47.14
CA PRO A 972 21.80 -7.37 -46.92
C PRO A 972 20.89 -8.35 -46.18
N ALA A 973 21.07 -9.66 -46.37
CA ALA A 973 20.30 -10.70 -45.69
C ALA A 973 20.58 -10.76 -44.17
N GLU A 974 21.79 -10.41 -43.75
CA GLU A 974 22.22 -10.33 -42.35
C GLU A 974 21.78 -8.99 -41.75
N LEU A 975 22.03 -7.89 -42.48
CA LEU A 975 21.74 -6.51 -42.07
C LEU A 975 20.25 -6.19 -41.98
N ARG A 976 19.43 -6.84 -42.82
CA ARG A 976 17.98 -6.61 -42.96
C ARG A 976 17.66 -5.10 -43.07
N PRO A 977 18.19 -4.41 -44.09
CA PRO A 977 18.01 -2.97 -44.24
C PRO A 977 16.53 -2.61 -44.50
N VAL A 978 16.12 -1.46 -43.95
CA VAL A 978 14.80 -0.86 -44.11
C VAL A 978 14.92 0.62 -44.42
N VAL A 979 13.95 1.16 -45.16
CA VAL A 979 13.81 2.61 -45.41
C VAL A 979 12.60 3.14 -44.64
N GLN A 980 12.72 4.33 -44.04
CA GLN A 980 11.68 4.97 -43.23
C GLN A 980 11.73 6.49 -43.45
N SER A 981 10.58 7.17 -43.51
CA SER A 981 10.53 8.64 -43.60
C SER A 981 11.17 9.28 -42.37
N MET A 982 11.87 10.41 -42.55
CA MET A 982 12.40 11.20 -41.43
C MET A 982 11.28 11.74 -40.54
N ALA A 983 11.51 11.76 -39.22
CA ALA A 983 10.68 12.50 -38.27
C ALA A 983 11.16 13.96 -38.14
N PRO A 984 10.30 14.90 -37.70
CA PRO A 984 10.73 16.23 -37.29
C PRO A 984 11.78 16.17 -36.17
N ARG A 985 12.67 17.15 -36.10
CA ARG A 985 13.71 17.20 -35.05
C ARG A 985 13.06 17.48 -33.69
N GLY A 986 13.48 16.72 -32.68
CA GLY A 986 12.89 16.71 -31.34
C GLY A 986 13.76 15.96 -30.33
N VAL A 987 13.18 15.61 -29.18
CA VAL A 987 13.84 14.82 -28.14
C VAL A 987 13.43 13.35 -28.27
N ASP A 988 14.40 12.43 -28.29
CA ASP A 988 14.15 10.99 -28.33
C ASP A 988 13.72 10.47 -26.95
N THR A 989 12.55 9.83 -26.90
CA THR A 989 11.94 9.29 -25.67
C THR A 989 11.60 7.81 -25.80
N LEU A 990 11.30 7.20 -24.65
CA LEU A 990 10.93 5.79 -24.47
C LEU A 990 9.61 5.73 -23.70
N VAL A 991 8.60 5.07 -24.28
CA VAL A 991 7.35 4.70 -23.59
C VAL A 991 7.27 3.18 -23.54
N ARG A 992 7.05 2.59 -22.36
CA ARG A 992 7.05 1.14 -22.16
C ARG A 992 5.99 0.70 -21.17
N ALA A 993 5.10 -0.21 -21.58
CA ALA A 993 4.16 -0.89 -20.71
C ALA A 993 4.58 -2.36 -20.53
N VAL A 994 4.50 -2.87 -19.30
CA VAL A 994 4.74 -4.30 -19.00
C VAL A 994 3.74 -4.82 -17.98
N ILE A 995 3.29 -6.06 -18.14
CA ILE A 995 2.47 -6.74 -17.12
C ILE A 995 3.39 -7.56 -16.21
N ASP A 996 3.64 -7.04 -15.01
CA ASP A 996 4.28 -7.79 -13.95
C ASP A 996 3.28 -8.75 -13.28
N PRO A 997 3.63 -10.03 -13.06
CA PRO A 997 2.73 -10.98 -12.41
C PRO A 997 2.28 -10.56 -11.00
N ALA A 998 3.09 -9.79 -10.25
CA ALA A 998 2.84 -9.46 -8.84
C ALA A 998 2.35 -8.01 -8.63
N ALA A 999 2.87 -7.06 -9.41
CA ALA A 999 2.51 -5.63 -9.35
C ALA A 999 1.45 -5.21 -10.39
N GLY A 1000 1.23 -6.00 -11.44
CA GLY A 1000 0.26 -5.68 -12.50
C GLY A 1000 0.84 -4.91 -13.67
N ALA A 1001 -0.05 -4.25 -14.42
CA ALA A 1001 0.34 -3.46 -15.59
C ALA A 1001 1.00 -2.15 -15.15
N VAL A 1002 2.27 -1.96 -15.54
CA VAL A 1002 3.08 -0.79 -15.21
C VAL A 1002 3.48 -0.06 -16.48
N LEU A 1003 3.08 1.20 -16.59
CA LEU A 1003 3.57 2.12 -17.61
C LEU A 1003 4.85 2.80 -17.13
N SER A 1004 5.80 2.99 -18.03
CA SER A 1004 7.12 3.56 -17.77
C SER A 1004 7.53 4.54 -18.86
N PHE A 1005 8.19 5.63 -18.47
CA PHE A 1005 8.63 6.69 -19.38
C PHE A 1005 10.06 7.15 -19.04
N GLY A 1006 10.83 7.52 -20.05
CA GLY A 1006 12.13 8.16 -19.90
C GLY A 1006 12.67 8.70 -21.24
N LEU A 1007 13.85 9.32 -21.22
CA LEU A 1007 14.55 9.67 -22.47
C LEU A 1007 15.29 8.45 -23.02
N ALA A 1008 15.33 8.29 -24.34
CA ALA A 1008 15.96 7.14 -24.98
C ALA A 1008 17.50 7.13 -24.81
N GLY A 1009 18.12 5.96 -24.90
CA GLY A 1009 19.57 5.81 -24.81
C GLY A 1009 20.12 5.98 -23.37
N PRO A 1010 21.33 6.56 -23.20
CA PRO A 1010 22.05 6.57 -21.92
C PRO A 1010 21.29 7.06 -20.66
N PRO A 1011 20.38 8.05 -20.71
CA PRO A 1011 19.64 8.48 -19.52
C PRO A 1011 18.79 7.36 -18.90
N SER A 1012 18.01 6.64 -19.70
CA SER A 1012 17.23 5.50 -19.23
C SER A 1012 18.09 4.24 -19.04
N GLN A 1013 19.04 3.99 -19.95
CA GLN A 1013 19.80 2.74 -19.99
C GLN A 1013 20.96 2.64 -18.98
N LEU A 1014 21.62 3.76 -18.65
CA LEU A 1014 22.77 3.80 -17.74
C LEU A 1014 22.48 4.53 -16.42
N LEU A 1015 21.73 5.64 -16.46
CA LEU A 1015 21.43 6.43 -15.27
C LEU A 1015 20.12 6.02 -14.58
N GLY A 1016 19.34 5.12 -15.20
CA GLY A 1016 18.04 4.66 -14.70
C GLY A 1016 17.01 5.79 -14.59
N ASP A 1017 17.11 6.83 -15.43
CA ASP A 1017 16.23 8.00 -15.39
C ASP A 1017 14.85 7.70 -16.01
N MET A 1018 14.09 6.89 -15.28
CA MET A 1018 12.78 6.36 -15.64
C MET A 1018 11.74 6.74 -14.59
N ALA A 1019 10.57 7.14 -15.04
CA ALA A 1019 9.37 7.28 -14.21
C ALA A 1019 8.42 6.10 -14.47
N HIS A 1020 7.58 5.77 -13.47
CA HIS A 1020 6.65 4.64 -13.53
C HIS A 1020 5.26 4.99 -12.96
N ARG A 1021 4.19 4.40 -13.51
CA ARG A 1021 2.80 4.49 -13.01
C ARG A 1021 2.12 3.12 -13.14
N LEU A 1022 1.16 2.81 -12.26
CA LEU A 1022 0.22 1.71 -12.52
C LEU A 1022 -0.77 2.10 -13.65
N ILE A 1023 -1.21 1.10 -14.41
CA ILE A 1023 -2.30 1.20 -15.40
C ILE A 1023 -3.62 0.79 -14.73
N PRO A 1024 -4.75 1.51 -14.96
CA PRO A 1024 -4.91 2.64 -15.87
C PRO A 1024 -4.31 3.95 -15.31
N VAL A 1025 -3.70 4.72 -16.22
CA VAL A 1025 -3.07 6.01 -15.95
C VAL A 1025 -4.10 7.13 -16.16
N THR A 1026 -4.14 8.09 -15.23
CA THR A 1026 -4.98 9.29 -15.34
C THR A 1026 -4.27 10.43 -16.08
N ASP A 1027 -5.03 11.41 -16.57
CA ASP A 1027 -4.53 12.71 -17.07
C ASP A 1027 -3.44 13.32 -16.16
N ARG A 1028 -3.71 13.41 -14.86
CA ARG A 1028 -2.78 13.91 -13.84
C ARG A 1028 -1.58 12.97 -13.63
N ASP A 1029 -1.77 11.65 -13.69
CA ASP A 1029 -0.66 10.69 -13.59
C ASP A 1029 0.28 10.78 -14.80
N ALA A 1030 -0.21 11.00 -16.02
CA ALA A 1030 0.57 11.17 -17.24
C ALA A 1030 1.36 12.49 -17.22
N ALA A 1031 0.70 13.61 -16.91
CA ALA A 1031 1.36 14.91 -16.73
C ALA A 1031 2.44 14.85 -15.63
N SER A 1032 2.17 14.12 -14.55
CA SER A 1032 3.13 13.86 -13.47
C SER A 1032 4.27 12.93 -13.91
N LEU A 1033 4.00 11.90 -14.72
CA LEU A 1033 4.99 10.94 -15.23
C LEU A 1033 6.06 11.67 -16.04
N VAL A 1034 5.66 12.44 -17.06
CA VAL A 1034 6.56 13.19 -17.95
C VAL A 1034 7.44 14.18 -17.19
N ARG A 1035 6.90 14.84 -16.16
CA ARG A 1035 7.63 15.82 -15.33
C ARG A 1035 8.52 15.21 -14.24
N SER A 1036 8.48 13.89 -14.02
CA SER A 1036 9.13 13.24 -12.87
C SER A 1036 10.50 12.60 -13.12
N ILE A 1037 10.96 12.53 -14.37
CA ILE A 1037 12.36 12.15 -14.70
C ILE A 1037 13.32 13.32 -14.45
N ARG A 1038 14.57 13.07 -14.01
CA ARG A 1038 15.54 14.15 -13.69
C ARG A 1038 15.93 14.95 -14.94
N THR A 1039 15.88 14.32 -16.11
CA THR A 1039 16.14 14.94 -17.42
C THR A 1039 14.94 15.66 -18.04
N ALA A 1040 13.79 15.75 -17.34
CA ALA A 1040 12.60 16.48 -17.79
C ALA A 1040 12.85 17.92 -18.28
N PRO A 1041 13.81 18.72 -17.75
CA PRO A 1041 14.09 20.05 -18.28
C PRO A 1041 14.43 20.10 -19.78
N LEU A 1042 14.92 19.00 -20.37
CA LEU A 1042 15.16 18.92 -21.82
C LEU A 1042 13.85 18.98 -22.64
N LEU A 1043 12.72 18.62 -22.05
CA LEU A 1043 11.39 18.69 -22.68
C LEU A 1043 10.77 20.10 -22.59
N PHE A 1044 11.14 20.88 -21.58
CA PHE A 1044 10.57 22.21 -21.29
C PHE A 1044 11.47 23.38 -21.74
N GLY A 1045 12.49 23.10 -22.55
CA GLY A 1045 13.46 24.06 -23.06
C GLY A 1045 14.69 24.19 -22.16
N TRP A 1046 15.85 23.76 -22.65
CA TRP A 1046 17.12 23.79 -21.91
C TRP A 1046 18.24 24.39 -22.76
N ARG A 1047 19.02 25.31 -22.17
CA ARG A 1047 20.13 26.02 -22.85
C ARG A 1047 19.74 26.66 -24.20
N GLY A 1048 18.48 27.06 -24.36
CA GLY A 1048 17.98 27.69 -25.58
C GLY A 1048 17.42 26.72 -26.64
N SER A 1049 17.20 25.44 -26.31
CA SER A 1049 16.27 24.62 -27.10
C SER A 1049 14.84 25.11 -26.91
N ASP A 1050 14.02 25.00 -27.94
CA ASP A 1050 12.57 25.18 -27.80
C ASP A 1050 11.98 24.07 -26.90
N PRO A 1051 10.86 24.32 -26.19
CA PRO A 1051 10.08 23.27 -25.56
C PRO A 1051 9.48 22.31 -26.59
N VAL A 1052 9.26 21.06 -26.19
CA VAL A 1052 8.60 20.04 -27.03
C VAL A 1052 7.12 19.88 -26.67
N ASP A 1053 6.35 19.27 -27.58
CA ASP A 1053 4.92 18.99 -27.40
C ASP A 1053 4.68 17.88 -26.37
N THR A 1054 4.77 18.28 -25.10
CA THR A 1054 4.50 17.39 -23.96
C THR A 1054 3.03 16.99 -23.88
N ALA A 1055 2.09 17.72 -24.49
CA ALA A 1055 0.69 17.35 -24.52
C ALA A 1055 0.44 16.15 -25.45
N ALA A 1056 1.03 16.14 -26.65
CA ALA A 1056 1.00 14.99 -27.55
C ALA A 1056 1.71 13.75 -26.97
N LEU A 1057 2.74 13.95 -26.16
CA LEU A 1057 3.41 12.87 -25.41
C LEU A 1057 2.55 12.33 -24.25
N GLU A 1058 1.86 13.19 -23.52
CA GLU A 1058 0.91 12.81 -22.46
C GLU A 1058 -0.26 12.01 -23.05
N GLU A 1059 -0.84 12.45 -24.17
CA GLU A 1059 -1.87 11.74 -24.93
C GLU A 1059 -1.40 10.36 -25.44
N LEU A 1060 -0.21 10.27 -26.04
CA LEU A 1060 0.38 8.98 -26.45
C LEU A 1060 0.53 8.01 -25.26
N THR A 1061 0.95 8.55 -24.11
CA THR A 1061 1.12 7.80 -22.86
C THR A 1061 -0.23 7.25 -22.37
N LEU A 1062 -1.30 8.04 -22.47
CA LEU A 1062 -2.66 7.64 -22.09
C LEU A 1062 -3.25 6.59 -23.03
N ARG A 1063 -3.04 6.70 -24.36
CA ARG A 1063 -3.44 5.68 -25.34
C ARG A 1063 -2.73 4.33 -25.13
N VAL A 1064 -1.43 4.34 -24.84
CA VAL A 1064 -0.68 3.12 -24.46
C VAL A 1064 -1.21 2.53 -23.15
N SER A 1065 -1.63 3.36 -22.19
CA SER A 1065 -2.29 2.89 -20.97
C SER A 1065 -3.65 2.24 -21.27
N ARG A 1066 -4.45 2.80 -22.19
CA ARG A 1066 -5.78 2.28 -22.55
C ARG A 1066 -5.67 0.89 -23.20
N LEU A 1067 -4.83 0.75 -24.23
CA LEU A 1067 -4.54 -0.52 -24.92
C LEU A 1067 -4.23 -1.69 -23.95
N VAL A 1068 -3.37 -1.45 -22.94
CA VAL A 1068 -2.92 -2.49 -21.99
C VAL A 1068 -3.87 -2.68 -20.81
N HIS A 1069 -4.81 -1.76 -20.60
CA HIS A 1069 -5.90 -1.92 -19.63
C HIS A 1069 -6.98 -2.87 -20.18
N ASP A 1070 -7.42 -2.57 -21.42
CA ASP A 1070 -8.50 -3.25 -22.14
C ASP A 1070 -8.08 -4.65 -22.57
N HIS A 1071 -6.83 -4.83 -23.01
CA HIS A 1071 -6.29 -6.11 -23.47
C HIS A 1071 -5.12 -6.57 -22.57
N PRO A 1072 -5.37 -7.22 -21.41
CA PRO A 1072 -4.34 -7.80 -20.54
C PRO A 1072 -3.50 -8.92 -21.19
N GLU A 1073 -3.89 -9.36 -22.39
CA GLU A 1073 -3.13 -10.20 -23.31
C GLU A 1073 -1.84 -9.51 -23.78
N VAL A 1074 -1.85 -8.17 -23.82
CA VAL A 1074 -0.73 -7.32 -24.25
C VAL A 1074 0.30 -7.20 -23.10
N VAL A 1075 0.97 -8.32 -22.81
CA VAL A 1075 1.90 -8.44 -21.68
C VAL A 1075 3.16 -7.57 -21.78
N ALA A 1076 3.47 -7.01 -22.95
CA ALA A 1076 4.43 -5.91 -23.09
C ALA A 1076 4.20 -5.06 -24.36
N VAL A 1077 4.39 -3.75 -24.22
CA VAL A 1077 4.52 -2.75 -25.30
C VAL A 1077 5.80 -1.96 -25.08
N THR A 1078 6.58 -1.70 -26.11
CA THR A 1078 7.72 -0.76 -26.07
C THR A 1078 7.72 0.09 -27.33
N LEU A 1079 7.66 1.41 -27.14
CA LEU A 1079 7.81 2.41 -28.19
C LEU A 1079 9.18 3.08 -27.98
N GLU A 1080 10.13 2.82 -28.89
CA GLU A 1080 11.53 3.24 -28.76
C GLU A 1080 12.20 3.36 -30.15
N PRO A 1081 12.69 4.55 -30.55
CA PRO A 1081 12.45 5.86 -29.97
C PRO A 1081 11.08 6.44 -30.37
N VAL A 1082 10.52 7.25 -29.49
CA VAL A 1082 9.43 8.20 -29.78
C VAL A 1082 10.04 9.59 -29.83
N VAL A 1083 10.07 10.23 -31.00
CA VAL A 1083 10.60 11.58 -31.16
C VAL A 1083 9.51 12.57 -30.78
N VAL A 1084 9.79 13.45 -29.82
CA VAL A 1084 8.87 14.51 -29.36
C VAL A 1084 9.38 15.84 -29.89
N ALA A 1085 8.70 16.39 -30.89
CA ALA A 1085 9.07 17.63 -31.56
C ALA A 1085 8.37 18.85 -30.90
N PRO A 1086 8.70 20.10 -31.26
CA PRO A 1086 7.94 21.27 -30.82
C PRO A 1086 6.44 21.26 -31.21
N HIS A 1087 6.06 20.40 -32.15
CA HIS A 1087 4.67 20.14 -32.54
C HIS A 1087 4.52 18.63 -32.84
N GLY A 1088 3.72 17.92 -32.05
CA GLY A 1088 3.44 16.48 -32.21
C GLY A 1088 4.57 15.51 -31.85
N VAL A 1089 4.25 14.22 -31.98
CA VAL A 1089 5.13 13.08 -31.71
C VAL A 1089 5.24 12.13 -32.91
N SER A 1090 6.38 11.46 -33.05
CA SER A 1090 6.63 10.46 -34.10
C SER A 1090 7.18 9.17 -33.49
N VAL A 1091 6.39 8.09 -33.51
CA VAL A 1091 6.83 6.77 -33.05
C VAL A 1091 7.66 6.09 -34.16
N LEU A 1092 8.98 6.05 -34.01
CA LEU A 1092 9.89 5.50 -35.03
C LEU A 1092 10.17 4.01 -34.88
N GLY A 1093 9.89 3.43 -33.72
CA GLY A 1093 10.04 2.01 -33.45
C GLY A 1093 9.04 1.54 -32.41
N ALA A 1094 8.45 0.37 -32.64
CA ALA A 1094 7.49 -0.26 -31.74
C ALA A 1094 7.73 -1.77 -31.66
N SER A 1095 7.40 -2.36 -30.52
CA SER A 1095 7.43 -3.80 -30.28
C SER A 1095 6.32 -4.18 -29.31
N VAL A 1096 5.48 -5.13 -29.71
CA VAL A 1096 4.38 -5.67 -28.90
C VAL A 1096 4.56 -7.16 -28.72
N ARG A 1097 4.31 -7.65 -27.49
CA ARG A 1097 4.29 -9.07 -27.18
C ARG A 1097 2.96 -9.44 -26.51
N LEU A 1098 2.25 -10.38 -27.14
CA LEU A 1098 1.05 -11.01 -26.62
C LEU A 1098 1.39 -12.29 -25.84
N ALA A 1099 0.62 -12.61 -24.81
CA ALA A 1099 0.54 -13.92 -24.18
C ALA A 1099 -0.81 -14.01 -23.42
N PRO A 1100 -1.34 -15.21 -23.13
CA PRO A 1100 -2.53 -15.35 -22.29
C PRO A 1100 -2.34 -14.59 -20.95
N PRO A 1101 -3.36 -13.83 -20.49
CA PRO A 1101 -3.20 -12.94 -19.36
C PRO A 1101 -2.88 -13.73 -18.08
N PRO A 1102 -1.96 -13.27 -17.22
CA PRO A 1102 -1.74 -13.90 -15.93
C PRO A 1102 -3.01 -13.77 -15.09
N ALA A 1103 -3.50 -14.89 -14.55
CA ALA A 1103 -4.75 -14.96 -13.78
C ALA A 1103 -4.88 -13.80 -12.79
N ARG A 1104 -5.91 -12.96 -13.01
CA ARG A 1104 -6.28 -11.77 -12.22
C ARG A 1104 -6.86 -12.23 -10.87
N ASP A 1105 -6.04 -12.29 -9.83
CA ASP A 1105 -6.41 -12.69 -8.46
C ASP A 1105 -7.10 -11.55 -7.67
N ASP A 1106 -7.15 -10.36 -8.24
CA ASP A 1106 -7.70 -9.12 -7.71
C ASP A 1106 -9.14 -8.80 -8.15
N LEU A 1107 -9.61 -9.44 -9.23
CA LEU A 1107 -11.01 -9.46 -9.67
C LEU A 1107 -11.75 -10.76 -9.29
N GLY A 1108 -11.06 -11.70 -8.64
CA GLY A 1108 -11.64 -12.96 -8.15
C GLY A 1108 -12.49 -12.78 -6.88
N PRO A 1109 -13.15 -13.84 -6.40
CA PRO A 1109 -13.82 -13.84 -5.10
C PRO A 1109 -12.83 -13.53 -3.95
N ARG A 1110 -13.35 -13.14 -2.78
CA ARG A 1110 -12.54 -12.77 -1.59
C ARG A 1110 -11.87 -13.98 -0.91
N THR A 1111 -10.88 -14.53 -1.61
CA THR A 1111 -10.09 -15.67 -1.16
C THR A 1111 -8.94 -15.23 -0.26
N LEU A 1112 -8.65 -16.05 0.75
CA LEU A 1112 -7.36 -16.04 1.42
C LEU A 1112 -6.32 -16.76 0.55
N PRO A 1113 -5.03 -16.37 0.59
CA PRO A 1113 -4.01 -17.02 -0.22
C PRO A 1113 -3.96 -18.54 0.00
N ALA A 1114 -3.85 -19.29 -1.10
CA ALA A 1114 -3.49 -20.70 -1.10
C ALA A 1114 -1.97 -20.87 -0.87
N TYR A 1115 -1.57 -22.00 -0.25
CA TYR A 1115 -0.20 -22.22 0.28
C TYR A 1115 0.40 -23.56 -0.13
#